data_AF-A0A2G1DEF8-F1
#
_entry.id   AF-A0A2G1DEF8-F1
#
_cell.length_a   1.000
_cell.length_b   1.000
_cell.length_c   1.000
_cell.angle_alpha   90.00
_cell.angle_beta   90.00
_cell.angle_gamma   90.00
#
_symmetry.space_group_name_H-M   'P 1'
#
loop_
_entity.id
_entity.type
_entity.pdbx_description
1 polymer ?
#
loop_
_entity_poly.entity_id
_entity_poly.type
_entity_poly.pdbx_seq_one_letter_code
_entity_poly.pdbx_strand_id
1 'polypeptide(L)'
;MQSIIKKLIILFCFITFSNLYSKDLDKVSLQLSWFNQFQFAGYYIAKEKGFYKDVGLDVDIKNYDFNIDVPTEVSNGNSNFGIGRETLLLDKSEGKDVVSLYATFQASPLVLISLKNSNIESIKDFENKKIMATPGDATEVSIKAMITSKNIDFKKMIFLKHSHNVMDLVNKKTDIMSAYISKAPYSLDKKNIKYNIFYPKDYGFDMYSDFLFTNSHEIKNNEQRVIDFKNASLRGWEYAFSHINETAKLIYDKYNNKNLTIDELIFEAKKLKKLAYYDNANLGDIKLDKVQRIFDLYNVMGLTKKQISISQFVYNNKFNLFTKGEKAYIKNNKIVNICINENKNRTGILKDFINLIEKNSGFEFNIINSKDWNSSLSLLKTKQCDILPSSFKSLALKQYFSFTKKYVDIPLVIATKHDVSFIDNIRSLKNKTIGVINDKNLISFLNKNYPSLKIQRVNSLDEGLDLVSHNKLFAQIDTITSISKKIQDKYLTKIKISGKLPKSLQMFFLLDKSNNFLLNILNKSIGYIDEYDKQKILNKWLSIQYKKSFDYSLLGKIFLAFIVIIGILIYRQRLLNNVNEVLKYKVNEKTKELIQLNESLERRIEQEVESNREKDRLLSQQIKLAAMGEMLENIAHQWRQPLSIISTTASGVEVQISANLLTNDELIKSMIIINETAQNLSKTIDDFRQFYEPNKKIVKFKAKDLYLKILNNVNTSYTSLDIKIIGDIEDIDIEGLDSELIQVILNILNNAKDALIMNNKNIEKLIFIDIKKKREKVFITIKDNAGGIKDEIIERVFEPYFTTKHKFQGTGIGLYMTREIIAKHMNGEITVKNKEYKYNQNSYTGAVFKIKL
;
A
#
# COMPACT_ATOMS: atom_id res chain seq x y z
N MET A 1 46.36 -19.68 64.34
CA MET A 1 46.00 -19.51 62.91
C MET A 1 44.71 -20.23 62.51
N GLN A 2 44.44 -21.46 62.96
CA GLN A 2 43.23 -22.22 62.58
C GLN A 2 41.89 -21.62 63.06
N SER A 3 41.84 -20.93 64.23
CA SER A 3 40.61 -20.30 64.74
C SER A 3 40.15 -19.09 63.92
N ILE A 4 41.11 -18.33 63.37
CA ILE A 4 40.84 -17.13 62.55
C ILE A 4 40.33 -17.51 61.17
N ILE A 5 40.91 -18.57 60.57
CA ILE A 5 40.46 -19.10 59.27
C ILE A 5 39.04 -19.66 59.38
N LYS A 6 38.69 -20.34 60.47
CA LYS A 6 37.33 -20.86 60.70
C LYS A 6 36.30 -19.73 60.83
N LYS A 7 36.64 -18.65 61.55
CA LYS A 7 35.78 -17.46 61.67
C LYS A 7 35.64 -16.70 60.35
N LEU A 8 36.71 -16.61 59.55
CA LEU A 8 36.68 -15.99 58.22
C LEU A 8 35.84 -16.79 57.23
N ILE A 9 35.89 -18.14 57.27
CA ILE A 9 35.04 -18.98 56.41
C ILE A 9 33.56 -18.86 56.81
N ILE A 10 33.24 -18.82 58.10
CA ILE A 10 31.85 -18.63 58.57
C ILE A 10 31.34 -17.23 58.20
N LEU A 11 32.18 -16.19 58.31
CA LEU A 11 31.83 -14.83 57.91
C LEU A 11 31.67 -14.71 56.39
N PHE A 12 32.53 -15.37 55.61
CA PHE A 12 32.43 -15.44 54.16
C PHE A 12 31.16 -16.19 53.71
N CYS A 13 30.83 -17.30 54.38
CA CYS A 13 29.55 -18.01 54.16
C CYS A 13 28.34 -17.12 54.50
N PHE A 14 28.36 -16.37 55.62
CA PHE A 14 27.28 -15.45 55.98
C PHE A 14 27.13 -14.28 54.98
N ILE A 15 28.24 -13.75 54.44
CA ILE A 15 28.23 -12.69 53.43
C ILE A 15 27.80 -13.22 52.04
N THR A 16 28.06 -14.50 51.73
CA THR A 16 27.55 -15.12 50.50
C THR A 16 26.06 -15.48 50.57
N PHE A 17 25.51 -15.71 51.77
CA PHE A 17 24.07 -16.00 51.94
C PHE A 17 23.20 -14.74 52.11
N SER A 18 23.75 -13.60 52.55
CA SER A 18 22.99 -12.34 52.71
C SER A 18 22.60 -11.66 51.39
N ASN A 19 23.07 -12.15 50.24
CA ASN A 19 22.64 -11.68 48.91
C ASN A 19 21.57 -12.57 48.25
N LEU A 20 21.05 -13.59 48.95
CA LEU A 20 19.85 -14.33 48.54
C LEU A 20 18.58 -13.60 49.03
N TYR A 21 18.42 -12.34 48.67
CA TYR A 21 17.08 -11.73 48.71
C TYR A 21 16.29 -12.35 47.56
N SER A 22 15.45 -13.34 47.86
CA SER A 22 14.34 -13.73 46.99
C SER A 22 13.48 -12.49 46.82
N LYS A 23 13.56 -11.83 45.66
CA LYS A 23 12.69 -10.70 45.35
C LYS A 23 11.28 -11.25 45.26
N ASP A 24 10.38 -10.79 46.13
CA ASP A 24 8.98 -11.21 46.08
C ASP A 24 8.43 -10.97 44.68
N LEU A 25 7.73 -11.97 44.14
CA LEU A 25 7.14 -11.90 42.80
C LEU A 25 6.02 -10.87 42.81
N ASP A 26 6.00 -10.01 41.79
CA ASP A 26 4.94 -9.04 41.58
C ASP A 26 3.66 -9.77 41.20
N LYS A 27 2.64 -9.70 42.07
CA LYS A 27 1.33 -10.29 41.79
C LYS A 27 0.59 -9.49 40.73
N VAL A 28 0.16 -10.18 39.68
CA VAL A 28 -0.64 -9.60 38.59
C VAL A 28 -1.74 -10.56 38.19
N SER A 29 -2.82 -10.04 37.61
CA SER A 29 -3.95 -10.86 37.15
C SER A 29 -4.21 -10.75 35.66
N LEU A 30 -4.65 -11.85 35.06
CA LEU A 30 -5.15 -11.94 33.69
C LEU A 30 -6.59 -12.46 33.73
N GLN A 31 -7.54 -11.67 33.21
CA GLN A 31 -8.93 -12.08 33.05
C GLN A 31 -9.18 -12.74 31.69
N LEU A 32 -9.60 -14.01 31.70
CA LEU A 32 -9.97 -14.73 30.48
C LEU A 32 -11.31 -14.27 29.93
N SER A 33 -11.43 -14.26 28.60
CA SER A 33 -12.65 -13.91 27.85
C SER A 33 -13.57 -15.09 27.56
N TRP A 34 -13.12 -16.32 27.85
CA TRP A 34 -13.88 -17.54 27.58
C TRP A 34 -13.44 -18.70 28.48
N PHE A 35 -14.15 -19.82 28.39
CA PHE A 35 -13.80 -21.05 29.11
C PHE A 35 -12.41 -21.57 28.76
N ASN A 36 -11.77 -22.23 29.72
CA ASN A 36 -10.44 -22.81 29.56
C ASN A 36 -10.40 -23.81 28.40
N GLN A 37 -9.53 -23.54 27.43
CA GLN A 37 -9.29 -24.35 26.23
C GLN A 37 -7.98 -23.92 25.56
N PHE A 38 -7.63 -24.47 24.38
CA PHE A 38 -6.36 -24.16 23.74
C PHE A 38 -6.24 -22.68 23.31
N GLN A 39 -7.37 -21.99 23.14
CA GLN A 39 -7.43 -20.54 22.90
C GLN A 39 -6.62 -19.68 23.89
N PHE A 40 -6.30 -20.18 25.09
CA PHE A 40 -5.50 -19.45 26.10
C PHE A 40 -4.18 -20.13 26.44
N ALA A 41 -3.76 -21.11 25.61
CA ALA A 41 -2.60 -21.96 25.85
C ALA A 41 -1.31 -21.21 26.16
N GLY A 42 -1.06 -20.09 25.48
CA GLY A 42 0.15 -19.31 25.70
C GLY A 42 0.30 -18.82 27.14
N TYR A 43 -0.79 -18.43 27.79
CA TYR A 43 -0.78 -17.93 29.17
C TYR A 43 -0.57 -19.07 30.17
N TYR A 44 -1.21 -20.22 29.97
CA TYR A 44 -0.99 -21.40 30.80
C TYR A 44 0.46 -21.88 30.71
N ILE A 45 1.02 -21.95 29.50
CA ILE A 45 2.41 -22.35 29.29
C ILE A 45 3.36 -21.34 29.92
N ALA A 46 3.12 -20.04 29.77
CA ALA A 46 3.95 -19.02 30.39
C ALA A 46 3.96 -19.13 31.93
N LYS A 47 2.84 -19.52 32.54
CA LYS A 47 2.74 -19.79 33.98
C LYS A 47 3.45 -21.08 34.39
N GLU A 48 3.15 -22.19 33.71
CA GLU A 48 3.62 -23.52 34.09
C GLU A 48 5.08 -23.80 33.74
N LYS A 49 5.59 -23.22 32.65
CA LYS A 49 7.03 -23.28 32.29
C LYS A 49 7.88 -22.23 33.01
N GLY A 50 7.27 -21.40 33.86
CA GLY A 50 7.97 -20.41 34.65
C GLY A 50 8.38 -19.14 33.89
N PHE A 51 7.92 -18.92 32.66
CA PHE A 51 8.27 -17.72 31.89
C PHE A 51 7.84 -16.41 32.56
N TYR A 52 6.75 -16.42 33.33
CA TYR A 52 6.39 -15.28 34.18
C TYR A 52 7.30 -15.15 35.41
N LYS A 53 7.66 -16.26 36.05
CA LYS A 53 8.58 -16.26 37.20
C LYS A 53 9.98 -15.78 36.81
N ASP A 54 10.46 -16.13 35.61
CA ASP A 54 11.74 -15.67 35.02
C ASP A 54 11.86 -14.14 35.00
N VAL A 55 10.72 -13.44 34.86
CA VAL A 55 10.63 -11.98 34.80
C VAL A 55 10.10 -11.36 36.09
N GLY A 56 10.00 -12.16 37.17
CA GLY A 56 9.60 -11.68 38.50
C GLY A 56 8.10 -11.48 38.70
N LEU A 57 7.25 -12.15 37.90
CA LEU A 57 5.79 -12.03 37.98
C LEU A 57 5.14 -13.30 38.55
N ASP A 58 4.17 -13.12 39.44
CA ASP A 58 3.23 -14.14 39.87
C ASP A 58 1.86 -13.86 39.25
N VAL A 59 1.52 -14.61 38.20
CA VAL A 59 0.32 -14.37 37.40
C VAL A 59 -0.84 -15.23 37.88
N ASP A 60 -1.89 -14.58 38.37
CA ASP A 60 -3.18 -15.20 38.59
C ASP A 60 -4.02 -15.18 37.30
N ILE A 61 -4.46 -16.34 36.83
CA ILE A 61 -5.28 -16.46 35.61
C ILE A 61 -6.71 -16.69 36.07
N LYS A 62 -7.53 -15.65 35.96
CA LYS A 62 -8.93 -15.66 36.40
C LYS A 62 -9.81 -16.33 35.34
N ASN A 63 -10.63 -17.28 35.77
CA ASN A 63 -11.57 -17.98 34.90
C ASN A 63 -12.65 -17.02 34.36
N TYR A 64 -13.20 -17.37 33.21
CA TYR A 64 -14.37 -16.69 32.65
C TYR A 64 -15.63 -16.93 33.49
N ASP A 65 -16.43 -15.87 33.64
CA ASP A 65 -17.78 -15.89 34.23
C ASP A 65 -18.72 -15.06 33.33
N PHE A 66 -19.96 -15.51 33.16
CA PHE A 66 -20.95 -14.85 32.32
C PHE A 66 -21.36 -13.46 32.82
N ASN A 67 -21.18 -13.18 34.12
CA ASN A 67 -21.53 -11.90 34.73
C ASN A 67 -20.39 -10.87 34.67
N ILE A 68 -19.21 -11.26 34.17
CA ILE A 68 -18.03 -10.39 34.12
C ILE A 68 -17.88 -9.79 32.73
N ASP A 69 -17.90 -8.45 32.66
CA ASP A 69 -17.49 -7.71 31.48
C ASP A 69 -15.97 -7.42 31.54
N VAL A 70 -15.18 -8.22 30.80
CA VAL A 70 -13.71 -8.17 30.82
C VAL A 70 -13.14 -6.77 30.50
N PRO A 71 -13.64 -6.03 29.48
CA PRO A 71 -13.21 -4.66 29.23
C PRO A 71 -13.42 -3.72 30.43
N THR A 72 -14.54 -3.84 31.15
CA THR A 72 -14.81 -3.04 32.35
C THR A 72 -13.91 -3.42 33.52
N GLU A 73 -13.69 -4.72 33.76
CA GLU A 73 -12.78 -5.20 34.81
C GLU A 73 -11.36 -4.64 34.67
N VAL A 74 -10.83 -4.63 33.44
CA VAL A 74 -9.49 -4.09 33.17
C VAL A 74 -9.49 -2.57 33.19
N SER A 75 -10.49 -1.92 32.59
CA SER A 75 -10.61 -0.46 32.59
C SER A 75 -10.66 0.12 34.01
N ASN A 76 -11.32 -0.57 34.94
CA ASN A 76 -11.44 -0.15 36.34
C ASN A 76 -10.22 -0.54 37.20
N GLY A 77 -9.29 -1.35 36.67
CA GLY A 77 -8.11 -1.81 37.40
C GLY A 77 -8.35 -3.01 38.33
N ASN A 78 -9.52 -3.65 38.27
CA ASN A 78 -9.83 -4.87 39.03
C ASN A 78 -9.03 -6.09 38.51
N SER A 79 -8.61 -6.04 37.25
CA SER A 79 -7.60 -6.93 36.68
C SER A 79 -6.55 -6.15 35.91
N ASN A 80 -5.27 -6.57 36.00
CA ASN A 80 -4.17 -5.87 35.33
C ASN A 80 -4.23 -6.07 33.82
N PHE A 81 -4.55 -7.28 33.37
CA PHE A 81 -4.60 -7.63 31.96
C PHE A 81 -5.90 -8.37 31.65
N GLY A 82 -6.35 -8.26 30.40
CA GLY A 82 -7.49 -9.01 29.90
C GLY A 82 -7.30 -9.46 28.47
N ILE A 83 -8.16 -10.39 28.07
CA ILE A 83 -8.28 -10.82 26.68
C ILE A 83 -9.59 -10.26 26.14
N GLY A 84 -9.55 -9.63 24.98
CA GLY A 84 -10.74 -9.09 24.33
C GLY A 84 -10.70 -9.30 22.83
N ARG A 85 -11.86 -9.13 22.18
CA ARG A 85 -11.99 -9.24 20.74
C ARG A 85 -11.89 -7.86 20.09
N GLU A 86 -12.17 -7.74 18.81
CA GLU A 86 -12.15 -6.46 18.11
C GLU A 86 -13.22 -5.47 18.61
N THR A 87 -14.21 -5.93 19.37
CA THR A 87 -15.19 -5.08 20.07
C THR A 87 -14.54 -4.14 21.08
N LEU A 88 -13.28 -4.37 21.50
CA LEU A 88 -12.52 -3.44 22.33
C LEU A 88 -12.38 -2.03 21.72
N LEU A 89 -12.48 -1.91 20.39
CA LEU A 89 -12.51 -0.61 19.72
C LEU A 89 -13.82 0.15 20.01
N LEU A 90 -14.94 -0.57 20.11
CA LEU A 90 -16.21 0.00 20.57
C LEU A 90 -16.11 0.39 22.04
N ASP A 91 -15.60 -0.50 22.90
CA ASP A 91 -15.38 -0.22 24.32
C ASP A 91 -14.57 1.08 24.52
N LYS A 92 -13.50 1.27 23.74
CA LYS A 92 -12.69 2.51 23.74
C LYS A 92 -13.49 3.73 23.26
N SER A 93 -14.33 3.56 22.23
CA SER A 93 -15.25 4.60 21.72
C SER A 93 -16.31 5.01 22.75
N GLU A 94 -16.73 4.07 23.61
CA GLU A 94 -17.65 4.34 24.72
C GLU A 94 -16.97 5.00 25.92
N GLY A 95 -15.64 5.07 25.93
CA GLY A 95 -14.84 5.73 26.95
C GLY A 95 -14.15 4.79 27.94
N LYS A 96 -14.21 3.47 27.76
CA LYS A 96 -13.45 2.52 28.59
C LYS A 96 -11.95 2.71 28.35
N ASP A 97 -11.15 2.67 29.41
CA ASP A 97 -9.70 2.80 29.32
C ASP A 97 -9.05 1.47 28.96
N VAL A 98 -9.05 1.15 27.67
CA VAL A 98 -8.43 -0.05 27.13
C VAL A 98 -7.28 0.30 26.18
N VAL A 99 -6.17 -0.41 26.29
CA VAL A 99 -4.97 -0.29 25.46
C VAL A 99 -4.47 -1.69 25.11
N SER A 100 -4.51 -2.01 23.82
CA SER A 100 -4.08 -3.29 23.27
C SER A 100 -2.55 -3.43 23.24
N LEU A 101 -2.06 -4.58 23.69
CA LEU A 101 -0.65 -4.92 23.76
C LEU A 101 -0.19 -5.76 22.56
N TYR A 102 -0.99 -6.73 22.13
CA TYR A 102 -0.79 -7.55 20.93
C TYR A 102 -2.10 -8.24 20.53
N ALA A 103 -2.20 -8.68 19.27
CA ALA A 103 -3.32 -9.49 18.77
C ALA A 103 -2.86 -10.94 18.54
N THR A 104 -3.41 -11.89 19.30
CA THR A 104 -2.99 -13.30 19.22
C THR A 104 -3.35 -13.89 17.86
N PHE A 105 -4.56 -13.63 17.36
CA PHE A 105 -5.02 -14.13 16.08
C PHE A 105 -5.05 -13.00 15.05
N GLN A 106 -4.30 -13.21 13.96
CA GLN A 106 -4.16 -12.23 12.88
C GLN A 106 -5.40 -12.23 11.97
N ALA A 107 -6.21 -13.29 12.00
CA ALA A 107 -7.55 -13.37 11.43
C ALA A 107 -8.52 -13.95 12.48
N SER A 108 -9.73 -13.38 12.59
CA SER A 108 -10.73 -13.81 13.57
C SER A 108 -11.11 -15.28 13.38
N PRO A 109 -11.19 -16.10 14.44
CA PRO A 109 -11.68 -17.47 14.36
C PRO A 109 -13.20 -17.59 14.23
N LEU A 110 -13.96 -16.50 14.42
CA LEU A 110 -15.41 -16.51 14.37
C LEU A 110 -15.92 -16.71 12.93
N VAL A 111 -16.85 -17.65 12.78
CA VAL A 111 -17.52 -18.00 11.53
C VAL A 111 -19.00 -18.24 11.77
N LEU A 112 -19.80 -18.23 10.70
CA LEU A 112 -21.15 -18.79 10.71
C LEU A 112 -21.15 -20.16 10.03
N ILE A 113 -21.89 -21.11 10.59
CA ILE A 113 -21.98 -22.48 10.09
C ILE A 113 -23.45 -22.85 9.83
N SER A 114 -23.72 -23.48 8.70
CA SER A 114 -25.00 -24.15 8.38
C SER A 114 -24.75 -25.59 7.96
N LEU A 115 -25.79 -26.43 7.91
CA LEU A 115 -25.65 -27.81 7.40
C LEU A 115 -25.69 -27.82 5.87
N LYS A 116 -24.96 -28.73 5.22
CA LYS A 116 -25.04 -28.85 3.76
C LYS A 116 -26.43 -29.23 3.25
N ASN A 117 -27.22 -29.93 4.06
CA ASN A 117 -28.57 -30.35 3.71
C ASN A 117 -29.65 -29.30 4.05
N SER A 118 -29.27 -28.09 4.49
CA SER A 118 -30.23 -27.04 4.87
C SER A 118 -30.56 -26.05 3.74
N ASN A 119 -30.11 -26.30 2.51
CA ASN A 119 -30.26 -25.41 1.34
C ASN A 119 -29.76 -23.96 1.60
N ILE A 120 -28.71 -23.82 2.41
CA ILE A 120 -28.06 -22.53 2.70
C ILE A 120 -26.65 -22.60 2.12
N GLU A 121 -26.47 -22.14 0.89
CA GLU A 121 -25.20 -22.20 0.15
C GLU A 121 -24.51 -20.84 0.06
N SER A 122 -25.29 -19.76 0.20
CA SER A 122 -24.81 -18.39 0.11
C SER A 122 -25.40 -17.53 1.22
N ILE A 123 -24.80 -16.35 1.44
CA ILE A 123 -25.32 -15.38 2.41
C ILE A 123 -26.76 -14.99 2.05
N LYS A 124 -27.14 -14.91 0.77
CA LYS A 124 -28.51 -14.58 0.31
C LYS A 124 -29.59 -15.48 0.93
N ASP A 125 -29.22 -16.70 1.29
CA ASP A 125 -30.15 -17.67 1.86
C ASP A 125 -30.40 -17.46 3.36
N PHE A 126 -29.81 -16.42 3.97
CA PHE A 126 -29.94 -16.11 5.40
C PHE A 126 -31.25 -15.39 5.74
N GLU A 127 -31.94 -14.82 4.76
CA GLU A 127 -33.19 -14.09 4.99
C GLU A 127 -34.23 -15.02 5.64
N ASN A 128 -34.86 -14.56 6.73
CA ASN A 128 -35.82 -15.32 7.54
C ASN A 128 -35.28 -16.60 8.22
N LYS A 129 -33.96 -16.81 8.27
CA LYS A 129 -33.35 -17.93 8.98
C LYS A 129 -33.15 -17.65 10.46
N LYS A 130 -33.19 -18.72 11.26
CA LYS A 130 -32.82 -18.70 12.67
C LYS A 130 -31.31 -18.75 12.81
N ILE A 131 -30.72 -17.71 13.38
CA ILE A 131 -29.28 -17.60 13.63
C ILE A 131 -29.04 -17.66 15.12
N MET A 132 -28.36 -18.70 15.57
CA MET A 132 -27.98 -18.84 16.97
C MET A 132 -26.62 -18.19 17.18
N ALA A 133 -26.57 -17.10 17.96
CA ALA A 133 -25.36 -16.33 18.22
C ALA A 133 -25.30 -15.79 19.64
N THR A 134 -24.09 -15.58 20.18
CA THR A 134 -23.95 -14.88 21.47
C THR A 134 -24.19 -13.37 21.25
N PRO A 135 -24.55 -12.60 22.29
CA PRO A 135 -24.66 -11.14 22.16
C PRO A 135 -23.38 -10.49 21.64
N GLY A 136 -22.21 -10.99 22.02
CA GLY A 136 -20.92 -10.55 21.48
C GLY A 136 -20.76 -10.89 20.00
N ASP A 137 -20.96 -12.15 19.61
CA ASP A 137 -20.83 -12.56 18.20
C ASP A 137 -21.81 -11.82 17.27
N ALA A 138 -23.04 -11.58 17.74
CA ALA A 138 -24.07 -10.85 17.00
C ALA A 138 -23.76 -9.35 16.85
N THR A 139 -22.89 -8.80 17.71
CA THR A 139 -22.46 -7.40 17.66
C THR A 139 -21.13 -7.20 16.94
N GLU A 140 -20.36 -8.26 16.66
CA GLU A 140 -19.13 -8.20 15.87
C GLU A 140 -19.38 -7.63 14.46
N VAL A 141 -18.64 -6.58 14.12
CA VAL A 141 -18.79 -5.84 12.86
C VAL A 141 -18.49 -6.70 11.64
N SER A 142 -17.61 -7.69 11.77
CA SER A 142 -17.21 -8.57 10.68
C SER A 142 -18.39 -9.38 10.15
N ILE A 143 -19.22 -9.92 11.05
CA ILE A 143 -20.41 -10.69 10.73
C ILE A 143 -21.48 -9.77 10.15
N LYS A 144 -21.73 -8.63 10.79
CA LYS A 144 -22.72 -7.66 10.29
C LYS A 144 -22.35 -7.16 8.89
N ALA A 145 -21.12 -6.73 8.68
CA ALA A 145 -20.65 -6.23 7.41
C ALA A 145 -20.67 -7.31 6.31
N MET A 146 -20.28 -8.54 6.64
CA MET A 146 -20.40 -9.69 5.73
C MET A 146 -21.83 -9.88 5.23
N ILE A 147 -22.81 -9.87 6.14
CA ILE A 147 -24.23 -10.07 5.78
C ILE A 147 -24.78 -8.85 5.01
N THR A 148 -24.52 -7.63 5.50
CA THR A 148 -24.98 -6.39 4.87
C THR A 148 -24.38 -6.18 3.48
N SER A 149 -23.15 -6.64 3.22
CA SER A 149 -22.50 -6.57 1.89
C SER A 149 -23.29 -7.28 0.78
N LYS A 150 -24.28 -8.10 1.13
CA LYS A 150 -25.16 -8.83 0.21
C LYS A 150 -26.60 -8.30 0.20
N ASN A 151 -26.83 -7.10 0.72
CA ASN A 151 -28.14 -6.44 0.80
C ASN A 151 -29.19 -7.24 1.58
N ILE A 152 -28.77 -7.94 2.63
CA ILE A 152 -29.70 -8.65 3.53
C ILE A 152 -29.92 -7.78 4.75
N ASP A 153 -31.19 -7.54 5.04
CA ASP A 153 -31.61 -6.81 6.23
C ASP A 153 -31.38 -7.64 7.49
N PHE A 154 -30.58 -7.10 8.41
CA PHE A 154 -30.27 -7.74 9.68
C PHE A 154 -31.49 -7.93 10.57
N LYS A 155 -32.54 -7.11 10.40
CA LYS A 155 -33.80 -7.20 11.15
C LYS A 155 -34.69 -8.36 10.75
N LYS A 156 -34.56 -8.84 9.51
CA LYS A 156 -35.30 -10.01 9.00
C LYS A 156 -34.69 -11.34 9.46
N MET A 157 -33.56 -11.30 10.16
CA MET A 157 -32.93 -12.48 10.74
C MET A 157 -33.42 -12.69 12.17
N ILE A 158 -33.70 -13.94 12.52
CA ILE A 158 -34.21 -14.31 13.84
C ILE A 158 -33.01 -14.74 14.69
N PHE A 159 -32.51 -13.84 15.55
CA PHE A 159 -31.42 -14.17 16.46
C PHE A 159 -31.90 -14.94 17.68
N LEU A 160 -31.36 -16.15 17.86
CA LEU A 160 -31.56 -17.00 19.02
C LEU A 160 -30.36 -16.89 19.96
N LYS A 161 -30.61 -16.88 21.27
CA LYS A 161 -29.55 -16.96 22.27
C LYS A 161 -28.74 -18.24 22.08
N HIS A 162 -27.42 -18.10 22.05
CA HIS A 162 -26.51 -19.23 21.88
C HIS A 162 -26.62 -20.25 23.03
N SER A 163 -26.87 -21.52 22.70
CA SER A 163 -26.94 -22.62 23.68
C SER A 163 -25.58 -23.24 24.02
N HIS A 164 -24.56 -22.93 23.22
CA HIS A 164 -23.23 -23.54 23.26
C HIS A 164 -23.20 -25.03 22.92
N ASN A 165 -24.28 -25.55 22.31
CA ASN A 165 -24.38 -26.92 21.86
C ASN A 165 -24.57 -26.98 20.34
N VAL A 166 -23.52 -27.41 19.62
CA VAL A 166 -23.55 -27.57 18.15
C VAL A 166 -24.64 -28.54 17.66
N MET A 167 -25.13 -29.45 18.51
CA MET A 167 -26.23 -30.35 18.15
C MET A 167 -27.55 -29.60 17.92
N ASP A 168 -27.71 -28.37 18.40
CA ASP A 168 -28.90 -27.58 18.08
C ASP A 168 -28.97 -27.18 16.60
N LEU A 169 -27.82 -27.08 15.92
CA LEU A 169 -27.76 -26.95 14.46
C LEU A 169 -28.18 -28.26 13.79
N VAL A 170 -27.67 -29.40 14.27
CA VAL A 170 -28.00 -30.75 13.74
C VAL A 170 -29.47 -31.09 13.90
N ASN A 171 -30.05 -30.74 15.05
CA ASN A 171 -31.44 -30.98 15.42
C ASN A 171 -32.40 -29.92 14.86
N LYS A 172 -31.93 -29.02 13.98
CA LYS A 172 -32.73 -27.97 13.33
C LYS A 172 -33.43 -27.01 14.30
N LYS A 173 -32.90 -26.82 15.52
CA LYS A 173 -33.38 -25.76 16.41
C LYS A 173 -32.95 -24.37 15.91
N THR A 174 -31.85 -24.33 15.16
CA THR A 174 -31.36 -23.15 14.44
C THR A 174 -30.94 -23.57 13.03
N ASP A 175 -30.99 -22.64 12.08
CA ASP A 175 -30.56 -22.88 10.70
C ASP A 175 -29.07 -22.57 10.49
N ILE A 176 -28.59 -21.56 11.22
CA ILE A 176 -27.22 -21.04 11.19
C ILE A 176 -26.75 -20.89 12.64
N MET A 177 -25.46 -21.09 12.90
CA MET A 177 -24.86 -20.95 14.23
C MET A 177 -23.53 -20.20 14.15
N SER A 178 -23.33 -19.22 15.05
CA SER A 178 -22.00 -18.62 15.25
C SER A 178 -21.10 -19.62 15.97
N ALA A 179 -19.88 -19.79 15.48
CA ALA A 179 -18.94 -20.71 16.08
C ALA A 179 -17.51 -20.32 15.75
N TYR A 180 -16.57 -20.84 16.54
CA TYR A 180 -15.17 -20.78 16.14
C TYR A 180 -14.84 -21.92 15.18
N ILE A 181 -14.10 -21.59 14.13
CA ILE A 181 -13.59 -22.55 13.13
C ILE A 181 -12.70 -23.64 13.77
N SER A 182 -12.18 -23.36 14.96
CA SER A 182 -11.36 -24.26 15.77
C SER A 182 -12.17 -25.24 16.63
N LYS A 183 -13.52 -25.13 16.68
CA LYS A 183 -14.37 -25.91 17.59
C LYS A 183 -15.52 -26.65 16.92
N ALA A 184 -16.56 -25.95 16.45
CA ALA A 184 -17.76 -26.59 15.92
C ALA A 184 -17.49 -27.56 14.74
N PRO A 185 -16.59 -27.23 13.78
CA PRO A 185 -16.16 -28.16 12.74
C PRO A 185 -15.71 -29.53 13.24
N TYR A 186 -14.93 -29.59 14.33
CA TYR A 186 -14.44 -30.85 14.88
C TYR A 186 -15.58 -31.78 15.29
N SER A 187 -16.56 -31.25 16.04
CA SER A 187 -17.69 -32.03 16.53
C SER A 187 -18.58 -32.55 15.40
N LEU A 188 -18.74 -31.76 14.33
CA LEU A 188 -19.49 -32.14 13.14
C LEU A 188 -18.74 -33.19 12.31
N ASP A 189 -17.43 -33.00 12.09
CA ASP A 189 -16.56 -33.93 11.37
C ASP A 189 -16.51 -35.30 12.05
N LYS A 190 -16.40 -35.36 13.39
CA LYS A 190 -16.40 -36.61 14.16
C LYS A 190 -17.71 -37.41 13.99
N LYS A 191 -18.82 -36.72 13.73
CA LYS A 191 -20.13 -37.32 13.45
C LYS A 191 -20.38 -37.52 11.94
N ASN A 192 -19.40 -37.23 11.09
CA ASN A 192 -19.49 -37.26 9.63
C ASN A 192 -20.63 -36.40 9.06
N ILE A 193 -20.94 -35.27 9.74
CA ILE A 193 -21.99 -34.34 9.32
C ILE A 193 -21.34 -33.28 8.42
N LYS A 194 -21.89 -33.10 7.21
CA LYS A 194 -21.40 -32.09 6.27
C LYS A 194 -22.03 -30.73 6.55
N TYR A 195 -21.22 -29.68 6.50
CA TYR A 195 -21.62 -28.31 6.81
C TYR A 195 -20.99 -27.32 5.81
N ASN A 196 -21.57 -26.12 5.76
CA ASN A 196 -21.03 -24.95 5.06
C ASN A 196 -20.44 -23.98 6.08
N ILE A 197 -19.38 -23.28 5.70
CA ILE A 197 -18.73 -22.24 6.52
C ILE A 197 -18.84 -20.92 5.78
N PHE A 198 -19.34 -19.90 6.46
CA PHE A 198 -19.34 -18.51 6.01
C PHE A 198 -18.35 -17.74 6.87
N TYR A 199 -17.19 -17.45 6.27
CA TYR A 199 -16.08 -16.81 6.96
C TYR A 199 -16.01 -15.34 6.54
N PRO A 200 -16.17 -14.36 7.45
CA PRO A 200 -16.09 -12.94 7.11
C PRO A 200 -14.88 -12.52 6.26
N LYS A 201 -13.71 -13.11 6.52
CA LYS A 201 -12.48 -12.80 5.76
C LYS A 201 -12.59 -13.15 4.26
N ASP A 202 -13.34 -14.20 3.91
CA ASP A 202 -13.53 -14.63 2.51
C ASP A 202 -14.40 -13.62 1.74
N TYR A 203 -15.07 -12.71 2.46
CA TYR A 203 -15.87 -11.60 1.93
C TYR A 203 -15.16 -10.24 2.09
N GLY A 204 -13.88 -10.22 2.47
CA GLY A 204 -13.09 -9.00 2.63
C GLY A 204 -13.12 -8.37 4.02
N PHE A 205 -13.77 -9.01 5.00
CA PHE A 205 -13.88 -8.53 6.38
C PHE A 205 -12.92 -9.29 7.31
N ASP A 206 -11.62 -9.08 7.09
CA ASP A 206 -10.54 -9.67 7.89
C ASP A 206 -10.26 -8.84 9.16
N MET A 207 -10.56 -9.42 10.33
CA MET A 207 -10.38 -8.79 11.66
C MET A 207 -9.30 -9.49 12.47
N TYR A 208 -8.69 -8.74 13.40
CA TYR A 208 -7.95 -9.35 14.51
C TYR A 208 -8.89 -10.00 15.52
N SER A 209 -8.39 -10.92 16.33
CA SER A 209 -9.09 -11.40 17.52
C SER A 209 -8.12 -11.76 18.63
N ASP A 210 -8.66 -11.94 19.84
CA ASP A 210 -7.91 -12.23 21.07
C ASP A 210 -6.74 -11.28 21.30
N PHE A 211 -7.08 -9.99 21.41
CA PHE A 211 -6.19 -8.96 21.88
C PHE A 211 -5.87 -9.18 23.35
N LEU A 212 -4.59 -9.29 23.68
CA LEU A 212 -4.15 -8.99 25.04
C LEU A 212 -4.20 -7.47 25.22
N PHE A 213 -4.84 -6.99 26.27
CA PHE A 213 -4.93 -5.56 26.57
C PHE A 213 -4.79 -5.27 28.07
N THR A 214 -4.52 -4.01 28.37
CA THR A 214 -4.42 -3.42 29.72
C THR A 214 -5.08 -2.04 29.71
N ASN A 215 -4.99 -1.27 30.79
CA ASN A 215 -5.40 0.13 30.86
C ASN A 215 -4.19 1.09 30.81
N SER A 216 -4.46 2.38 30.60
CA SER A 216 -3.41 3.42 30.50
C SER A 216 -2.70 3.66 31.83
N HIS A 217 -3.39 3.45 32.96
CA HIS A 217 -2.82 3.58 34.31
C HIS A 217 -1.70 2.56 34.56
N GLU A 218 -1.91 1.29 34.22
CA GLU A 218 -0.93 0.21 34.37
C GLU A 218 0.29 0.44 33.47
N ILE A 219 0.08 0.95 32.24
CA ILE A 219 1.19 1.33 31.36
C ILE A 219 2.01 2.46 31.97
N LYS A 220 1.36 3.49 32.51
CA LYS A 220 2.04 4.67 33.06
C LYS A 220 2.84 4.35 34.33
N ASN A 221 2.27 3.53 35.21
CA ASN A 221 2.85 3.29 36.53
C ASN A 221 3.74 2.04 36.58
N ASN A 222 3.47 1.05 35.71
CA ASN A 222 4.12 -0.25 35.73
C ASN A 222 4.58 -0.68 34.31
N GLU A 223 5.13 0.24 33.51
CA GLU A 223 5.48 -0.03 32.11
C GLU A 223 6.35 -1.28 31.92
N GLN A 224 7.36 -1.46 32.78
CA GLN A 224 8.25 -2.63 32.70
C GLN A 224 7.50 -3.93 32.94
N ARG A 225 6.57 -3.97 33.90
CA ARG A 225 5.70 -5.12 34.17
C ARG A 225 4.81 -5.43 32.98
N VAL A 226 4.25 -4.41 32.31
CA VAL A 226 3.46 -4.59 31.09
C VAL A 226 4.29 -5.23 29.97
N ILE A 227 5.53 -4.77 29.78
CA ILE A 227 6.46 -5.31 28.78
C ILE A 227 6.84 -6.76 29.12
N ASP A 228 7.18 -7.03 30.38
CA ASP A 228 7.59 -8.34 30.84
C ASP A 228 6.45 -9.35 30.74
N PHE A 229 5.23 -8.96 31.14
CA PHE A 229 4.03 -9.77 30.98
C PHE A 229 3.74 -10.06 29.51
N LYS A 230 3.79 -9.04 28.64
CA LYS A 230 3.61 -9.19 27.18
C LYS A 230 4.61 -10.19 26.60
N ASN A 231 5.90 -10.01 26.87
CA ASN A 231 6.97 -10.84 26.29
C ASN A 231 6.94 -12.28 26.82
N ALA A 232 6.69 -12.47 28.12
CA ALA A 232 6.55 -13.80 28.72
C ALA A 232 5.33 -14.54 28.13
N SER A 233 4.21 -13.84 27.91
CA SER A 233 3.03 -14.41 27.27
C SER A 233 3.29 -14.83 25.82
N LEU A 234 4.00 -14.00 25.05
CA LEU A 234 4.37 -14.33 23.66
C LEU A 234 5.33 -15.52 23.59
N ARG A 235 6.32 -15.61 24.49
CA ARG A 235 7.17 -16.80 24.66
C ARG A 235 6.32 -18.04 24.96
N GLY A 236 5.32 -17.91 25.82
CA GLY A 236 4.35 -18.96 26.13
C GLY A 236 3.59 -19.43 24.89
N TRP A 237 3.10 -18.50 24.07
CA TRP A 237 2.39 -18.80 22.82
C TRP A 237 3.27 -19.47 21.76
N GLU A 238 4.50 -18.98 21.58
CA GLU A 238 5.48 -19.61 20.67
C GLU A 238 5.76 -21.06 21.07
N TYR A 239 5.90 -21.31 22.37
CA TYR A 239 6.07 -22.65 22.91
C TYR A 239 4.82 -23.50 22.70
N ALA A 240 3.64 -22.98 23.05
CA ALA A 240 2.36 -23.67 22.88
C ALA A 240 2.14 -24.17 21.44
N PHE A 241 2.42 -23.31 20.45
CA PHE A 241 2.25 -23.67 19.03
C PHE A 241 3.36 -24.56 18.47
N SER A 242 4.55 -24.58 19.08
CA SER A 242 5.63 -25.51 18.71
C SER A 242 5.49 -26.88 19.37
N HIS A 243 4.81 -26.96 20.52
CA HIS A 243 4.65 -28.17 21.33
C HIS A 243 3.16 -28.49 21.59
N ILE A 244 2.36 -28.52 20.51
CA ILE A 244 0.90 -28.65 20.58
C ILE A 244 0.45 -29.85 21.43
N ASN A 245 1.02 -31.04 21.23
CA ASN A 245 0.58 -32.25 21.94
C ASN A 245 0.86 -32.14 23.45
N GLU A 246 2.04 -31.66 23.83
CA GLU A 246 2.41 -31.45 25.23
C GLU A 246 1.50 -30.39 25.88
N THR A 247 1.26 -29.30 25.15
CA THR A 247 0.42 -28.21 25.62
C THR A 247 -1.05 -28.63 25.76
N ALA A 248 -1.57 -29.41 24.81
CA ALA A 248 -2.91 -29.97 24.89
C ALA A 248 -3.06 -30.91 26.10
N LYS A 249 -2.05 -31.74 26.37
CA LYS A 249 -2.03 -32.59 27.57
C LYS A 249 -2.01 -31.78 28.86
N LEU A 250 -1.18 -30.74 28.94
CA LEU A 250 -1.14 -29.85 30.10
C LEU A 250 -2.49 -29.17 30.37
N ILE A 251 -3.16 -28.71 29.32
CA ILE A 251 -4.50 -28.12 29.44
C ILE A 251 -5.50 -29.17 29.90
N TYR A 252 -5.46 -30.37 29.31
CA TYR A 252 -6.30 -31.51 29.68
C TYR A 252 -6.16 -31.87 31.16
N ASP A 253 -4.93 -31.94 31.67
CA ASP A 253 -4.63 -32.38 33.03
C ASP A 253 -4.94 -31.31 34.09
N LYS A 254 -4.75 -30.01 33.79
CA LYS A 254 -4.80 -28.94 34.80
C LYS A 254 -5.93 -27.92 34.65
N TYR A 255 -6.41 -27.66 33.43
CA TYR A 255 -7.28 -26.51 33.15
C TYR A 255 -8.64 -26.92 32.53
N ASN A 256 -8.82 -28.18 32.16
CA ASN A 256 -9.97 -28.67 31.40
C ASN A 256 -11.26 -28.83 32.21
N ASN A 257 -11.91 -27.71 32.51
CA ASN A 257 -13.20 -27.69 33.20
C ASN A 257 -14.42 -27.99 32.32
N LYS A 258 -14.21 -28.30 31.03
CA LYS A 258 -15.28 -28.61 30.05
C LYS A 258 -15.21 -30.04 29.50
N ASN A 259 -14.40 -30.91 30.10
CA ASN A 259 -14.24 -32.31 29.69
C ASN A 259 -13.90 -32.46 28.19
N LEU A 260 -13.11 -31.53 27.64
CA LEU A 260 -12.63 -31.60 26.27
C LEU A 260 -11.68 -32.79 26.12
N THR A 261 -11.69 -33.45 24.97
CA THR A 261 -10.71 -34.51 24.68
C THR A 261 -9.37 -33.92 24.25
N ILE A 262 -8.28 -34.69 24.40
CA ILE A 262 -6.95 -34.26 23.93
C ILE A 262 -6.97 -34.00 22.42
N ASP A 263 -7.66 -34.82 21.64
CA ASP A 263 -7.79 -34.65 20.18
C ASP A 263 -8.54 -33.36 19.82
N GLU A 264 -9.55 -32.97 20.59
CA GLU A 264 -10.23 -31.67 20.45
C GLU A 264 -9.28 -30.51 20.63
N LEU A 265 -8.49 -30.53 21.71
CA LEU A 265 -7.50 -29.49 22.00
C LEU A 265 -6.41 -29.41 20.93
N ILE A 266 -5.95 -30.56 20.40
CA ILE A 266 -4.97 -30.60 19.31
C ILE A 266 -5.57 -30.06 18.01
N PHE A 267 -6.82 -30.39 17.70
CA PHE A 267 -7.51 -29.84 16.53
C PHE A 267 -7.63 -28.31 16.65
N GLU A 268 -8.08 -27.83 17.82
CA GLU A 268 -8.21 -26.41 18.12
C GLU A 268 -6.88 -25.69 17.91
N ALA A 269 -5.80 -26.22 18.51
CA ALA A 269 -4.45 -25.70 18.38
C ALA A 269 -3.98 -25.56 16.93
N LYS A 270 -4.21 -26.59 16.10
CA LYS A 270 -3.81 -26.59 14.69
C LYS A 270 -4.55 -25.52 13.89
N LYS A 271 -5.84 -25.30 14.18
CA LYS A 271 -6.64 -24.25 13.53
C LYS A 271 -6.20 -22.86 13.99
N LEU A 272 -6.08 -22.65 15.30
CA LEU A 272 -5.66 -21.38 15.89
C LEU A 272 -4.25 -20.98 15.49
N LYS A 273 -3.30 -21.91 15.41
CA LYS A 273 -1.94 -21.65 14.91
C LYS A 273 -1.95 -21.07 13.50
N LYS A 274 -2.80 -21.59 12.60
CA LYS A 274 -2.92 -21.06 11.23
C LYS A 274 -3.42 -19.61 11.22
N LEU A 275 -4.32 -19.26 12.14
CA LEU A 275 -4.86 -17.90 12.27
C LEU A 275 -3.88 -16.94 12.96
N ALA A 276 -3.09 -17.44 13.90
CA ALA A 276 -2.06 -16.67 14.60
C ALA A 276 -0.91 -16.21 13.68
N TYR A 277 -0.64 -16.96 12.61
CA TYR A 277 0.37 -16.63 11.59
C TYR A 277 -0.24 -16.30 10.21
N TYR A 278 -1.52 -15.90 10.18
CA TYR A 278 -2.19 -15.56 8.92
C TYR A 278 -1.64 -14.24 8.34
N ASP A 279 -1.17 -14.27 7.09
CA ASP A 279 -0.55 -13.14 6.36
C ASP A 279 0.55 -12.40 7.14
N ASN A 280 1.16 -13.07 8.12
CA ASN A 280 2.17 -12.51 8.99
C ASN A 280 3.14 -13.58 9.49
N ALA A 281 4.44 -13.25 9.50
CA ALA A 281 5.48 -14.14 9.98
C ALA A 281 5.66 -14.09 11.50
N ASN A 282 5.29 -12.97 12.13
CA ASN A 282 5.50 -12.74 13.56
C ASN A 282 4.18 -12.90 14.33
N LEU A 283 4.26 -13.55 15.49
CA LEU A 283 3.14 -13.69 16.39
C LEU A 283 2.89 -12.39 17.16
N GLY A 284 1.64 -11.96 17.26
CA GLY A 284 1.24 -10.84 18.13
C GLY A 284 1.33 -9.44 17.50
N ASP A 285 1.80 -9.30 16.26
CA ASP A 285 1.91 -7.96 15.68
C ASP A 285 0.52 -7.31 15.46
N ILE A 286 0.48 -6.00 15.65
CA ILE A 286 -0.69 -5.15 15.36
C ILE A 286 -0.27 -4.11 14.33
N LYS A 287 -0.93 -4.12 13.18
CA LYS A 287 -0.75 -3.09 12.14
C LYS A 287 -1.78 -1.98 12.34
N LEU A 288 -1.32 -0.74 12.52
CA LEU A 288 -2.18 0.41 12.81
C LEU A 288 -3.19 0.68 11.69
N ASP A 289 -2.82 0.47 10.43
CA ASP A 289 -3.71 0.61 9.27
C ASP A 289 -4.81 -0.47 9.26
N LYS A 290 -4.52 -1.69 9.72
CA LYS A 290 -5.55 -2.73 9.88
C LYS A 290 -6.50 -2.33 11.00
N VAL A 291 -6.01 -1.92 12.17
CA VAL A 291 -6.87 -1.45 13.27
C VAL A 291 -7.73 -0.25 12.86
N GLN A 292 -7.16 0.71 12.12
CA GLN A 292 -7.91 1.85 11.58
C GLN A 292 -9.05 1.39 10.66
N ARG A 293 -8.80 0.45 9.73
CA ARG A 293 -9.85 -0.11 8.87
C ARG A 293 -10.97 -0.80 9.66
N ILE A 294 -10.63 -1.51 10.73
CA ILE A 294 -11.63 -2.13 11.62
C ILE A 294 -12.50 -1.04 12.27
N PHE A 295 -11.88 0.02 12.81
CA PHE A 295 -12.60 1.13 13.43
C PHE A 295 -13.46 1.92 12.42
N ASP A 296 -12.94 2.17 11.22
CA ASP A 296 -13.67 2.85 10.15
C ASP A 296 -14.93 2.07 9.75
N LEU A 297 -14.85 0.73 9.74
CA LEU A 297 -16.01 -0.11 9.48
C LEU A 297 -17.07 0.02 10.58
N TYR A 298 -16.67 0.03 11.86
CA TYR A 298 -17.60 0.30 12.96
C TYR A 298 -18.27 1.68 12.84
N ASN A 299 -17.51 2.70 12.41
CA ASN A 299 -18.01 4.06 12.23
C ASN A 299 -19.01 4.16 11.07
N VAL A 300 -18.69 3.56 9.91
CA VAL A 300 -19.59 3.50 8.74
C VAL A 300 -20.89 2.76 9.08
N MET A 301 -20.82 1.75 9.94
CA MET A 301 -22.00 1.00 10.39
C MET A 301 -22.79 1.70 11.52
N GLY A 302 -22.39 2.91 11.94
CA GLY A 302 -23.08 3.67 12.98
C GLY A 302 -23.00 3.05 14.38
N LEU A 303 -22.00 2.20 14.63
CA LEU A 303 -21.85 1.49 15.91
C LEU A 303 -20.97 2.23 16.91
N THR A 304 -20.23 3.26 16.46
CA THR A 304 -19.34 4.06 17.33
C THR A 304 -20.06 5.27 17.92
N LYS A 305 -19.86 5.55 19.21
CA LYS A 305 -20.41 6.74 19.89
C LYS A 305 -19.49 7.95 19.79
N LYS A 306 -18.17 7.75 19.80
CA LYS A 306 -17.14 8.80 19.73
C LYS A 306 -15.99 8.40 18.82
N GLN A 307 -15.35 9.38 18.19
CA GLN A 307 -14.11 9.17 17.45
C GLN A 307 -12.96 8.88 18.44
N ILE A 308 -12.09 7.91 18.10
CA ILE A 308 -10.93 7.56 18.92
C ILE A 308 -9.63 7.71 18.12
N SER A 309 -8.52 7.92 18.81
CA SER A 309 -7.20 7.87 18.22
C SER A 309 -6.65 6.44 18.26
N ILE A 310 -6.44 5.83 17.09
CA ILE A 310 -5.92 4.45 16.99
C ILE A 310 -4.51 4.32 17.58
N SER A 311 -3.71 5.38 17.53
CA SER A 311 -2.38 5.41 18.15
C SER A 311 -2.44 5.35 19.68
N GLN A 312 -3.57 5.69 20.30
CA GLN A 312 -3.81 5.55 21.74
C GLN A 312 -4.45 4.21 22.11
N PHE A 313 -4.99 3.48 21.14
CA PHE A 313 -5.53 2.14 21.36
C PHE A 313 -4.43 1.07 21.36
N VAL A 314 -3.36 1.24 20.57
CA VAL A 314 -2.28 0.25 20.45
C VAL A 314 -1.04 0.70 21.23
N TYR A 315 -0.59 -0.11 22.17
CA TYR A 315 0.64 0.13 22.92
C TYR A 315 1.85 0.05 21.98
N ASN A 316 2.55 1.18 21.83
CA ASN A 316 3.70 1.31 20.95
C ASN A 316 5.00 1.38 21.75
N ASN A 317 5.64 0.22 21.96
CA ASN A 317 6.90 0.12 22.70
C ASN A 317 8.13 0.52 21.85
N LYS A 318 8.08 1.69 21.21
CA LYS A 318 9.22 2.22 20.44
C LYS A 318 10.46 2.51 21.31
N PHE A 319 10.37 2.39 22.64
CA PHE A 319 11.43 2.81 23.57
C PHE A 319 12.13 1.68 24.36
N ASN A 320 11.64 0.43 24.36
CA ASN A 320 12.30 -0.71 25.03
C ASN A 320 12.61 -1.88 24.08
N LEU A 321 13.16 -1.62 22.88
CA LEU A 321 13.70 -2.66 22.00
C LEU A 321 14.86 -3.45 22.66
N PHE A 322 15.54 -2.82 23.61
CA PHE A 322 16.81 -3.26 24.19
C PHE A 322 16.67 -3.56 25.68
N THR A 323 17.28 -4.66 26.12
CA THR A 323 17.47 -5.01 27.54
C THR A 323 18.26 -3.91 28.25
N LYS A 324 18.19 -3.87 29.58
CA LYS A 324 18.98 -2.91 30.38
C LYS A 324 20.48 -2.95 30.05
N GLY A 325 21.04 -4.14 29.82
CA GLY A 325 22.44 -4.33 29.41
C GLY A 325 22.73 -3.79 28.00
N GLU A 326 21.85 -4.03 27.04
CA GLU A 326 21.99 -3.50 25.67
C GLU A 326 21.85 -1.97 25.64
N LYS A 327 20.95 -1.39 26.44
CA LYS A 327 20.82 0.07 26.57
C LYS A 327 22.06 0.71 27.16
N ALA A 328 22.65 0.09 28.19
CA ALA A 328 23.92 0.52 28.75
C ALA A 328 25.04 0.42 27.72
N TYR A 329 25.06 -0.66 26.91
CA TYR A 329 26.01 -0.83 25.81
C TYR A 329 25.88 0.29 24.77
N ILE A 330 24.66 0.63 24.32
CA ILE A 330 24.41 1.72 23.36
C ILE A 330 24.89 3.06 23.92
N LYS A 331 24.60 3.33 25.20
CA LYS A 331 25.03 4.58 25.86
C LYS A 331 26.55 4.70 25.92
N ASN A 332 27.26 3.60 26.17
CA ASN A 332 28.72 3.59 26.30
C ASN A 332 29.45 3.48 24.95
N ASN A 333 28.79 2.95 23.91
CA ASN A 333 29.37 2.68 22.59
C ASN A 333 28.50 3.31 21.50
N LYS A 334 28.30 4.64 21.59
CA LYS A 334 27.36 5.35 20.72
C LYS A 334 27.76 5.31 19.25
N ILE A 335 29.07 5.32 18.96
CA ILE A 335 29.61 5.32 17.60
C ILE A 335 29.96 3.88 17.19
N VAL A 336 29.48 3.45 16.03
CA VAL A 336 29.79 2.14 15.42
C VAL A 336 30.50 2.37 14.09
N ASN A 337 31.73 1.90 13.97
CA ASN A 337 32.53 2.07 12.76
C ASN A 337 32.19 1.01 11.72
N ILE A 338 31.78 1.46 10.53
CA ILE A 338 31.47 0.60 9.40
C ILE A 338 32.55 0.67 8.33
N CYS A 339 33.16 -0.47 8.04
CA CYS A 339 34.14 -0.59 6.96
C CYS A 339 33.44 -0.72 5.59
N ILE A 340 33.73 0.18 4.66
CA ILE A 340 33.22 0.14 3.29
C ILE A 340 34.39 0.15 2.31
N ASN A 341 34.30 -0.67 1.25
CA ASN A 341 35.25 -0.64 0.14
C ASN A 341 34.94 0.56 -0.77
N GLU A 342 35.94 1.39 -1.03
CA GLU A 342 35.87 2.73 -1.67
C GLU A 342 35.47 2.76 -3.16
N ASN A 343 35.16 1.60 -3.76
CA ASN A 343 34.54 1.59 -5.09
C ASN A 343 33.16 2.27 -5.04
N LYS A 344 33.13 3.55 -5.47
CA LYS A 344 32.14 4.64 -5.38
C LYS A 344 30.65 4.36 -5.73
N ASN A 345 30.19 3.12 -5.83
CA ASN A 345 28.84 2.78 -6.28
C ASN A 345 27.96 2.01 -5.28
N ARG A 346 28.46 1.66 -4.08
CA ARG A 346 27.70 0.87 -3.08
C ARG A 346 27.20 1.67 -1.88
N THR A 347 27.60 2.93 -1.73
CA THR A 347 27.30 3.76 -0.55
C THR A 347 25.84 4.19 -0.46
N GLY A 348 25.15 4.35 -1.59
CA GLY A 348 23.81 4.90 -1.64
C GLY A 348 22.74 4.08 -0.91
N ILE A 349 22.47 2.87 -1.42
CA ILE A 349 21.46 1.97 -0.84
C ILE A 349 21.83 1.54 0.58
N LEU A 350 23.12 1.26 0.82
CA LEU A 350 23.61 0.89 2.13
C LEU A 350 23.40 2.02 3.15
N LYS A 351 23.64 3.28 2.76
CA LYS A 351 23.41 4.45 3.63
C LYS A 351 21.95 4.60 4.02
N ASP A 352 21.01 4.42 3.09
CA ASP A 352 19.58 4.47 3.41
C ASP A 352 19.19 3.38 4.43
N PHE A 353 19.75 2.17 4.31
CA PHE A 353 19.55 1.11 5.31
C PHE A 353 20.23 1.39 6.64
N ILE A 354 21.45 1.96 6.64
CA ILE A 354 22.14 2.38 7.85
C ILE A 354 21.30 3.43 8.60
N ASN A 355 20.77 4.44 7.91
CA ASN A 355 19.93 5.48 8.52
C ASN A 355 18.69 4.89 9.24
N LEU A 356 18.09 3.83 8.68
CA LEU A 356 17.00 3.12 9.36
C LEU A 356 17.48 2.36 10.58
N ILE A 357 18.65 1.72 10.49
CA ILE A 357 19.26 1.01 11.62
C ILE A 357 19.66 2.00 12.72
N GLU A 358 20.20 3.17 12.39
CA GLU A 358 20.48 4.28 13.32
C GLU A 358 19.24 4.68 14.09
N LYS A 359 18.16 4.99 13.35
CA LYS A 359 16.88 5.36 13.93
C LYS A 359 16.32 4.28 14.87
N ASN A 360 16.52 3.01 14.55
CA ASN A 360 16.00 1.89 15.32
C ASN A 360 16.93 1.41 16.45
N SER A 361 18.22 1.76 16.42
CA SER A 361 19.23 1.29 17.38
C SER A 361 19.69 2.36 18.35
N GLY A 362 19.65 3.63 17.96
CA GLY A 362 20.25 4.74 18.70
C GLY A 362 21.77 4.85 18.55
N PHE A 363 22.39 4.02 17.69
CA PHE A 363 23.79 4.19 17.30
C PHE A 363 23.96 5.31 16.27
N GLU A 364 25.17 5.83 16.18
CA GLU A 364 25.67 6.69 15.11
C GLU A 364 26.73 5.89 14.32
N PHE A 365 26.59 5.76 13.00
CA PHE A 365 27.55 5.00 12.20
C PHE A 365 28.57 5.92 11.53
N ASN A 366 29.84 5.60 11.75
CA ASN A 366 30.96 6.26 11.10
C ASN A 366 31.54 5.39 9.99
N ILE A 367 31.66 5.94 8.77
CA ILE A 367 32.15 5.19 7.61
C ILE A 367 33.68 5.25 7.53
N ILE A 368 34.31 4.08 7.54
CA ILE A 368 35.75 3.92 7.30
C ILE A 368 35.96 3.32 5.91
N ASN A 369 36.60 4.08 5.04
CA ASN A 369 36.90 3.65 3.69
C ASN A 369 38.14 2.73 3.66
N SER A 370 38.09 1.74 2.78
CA SER A 370 39.18 0.77 2.57
C SER A 370 39.36 0.47 1.09
N LYS A 371 40.59 0.12 0.69
CA LYS A 371 40.96 -0.09 -0.72
C LYS A 371 40.27 -1.30 -1.35
N ASP A 372 40.20 -2.41 -0.62
CA ASP A 372 39.62 -3.66 -1.09
C ASP A 372 38.99 -4.48 0.05
N TRP A 373 38.33 -5.58 -0.32
CA TRP A 373 37.67 -6.49 0.63
C TRP A 373 38.64 -7.06 1.68
N ASN A 374 39.87 -7.39 1.29
CA ASN A 374 40.86 -7.97 2.21
C ASN A 374 41.32 -6.94 3.24
N SER A 375 41.48 -5.69 2.82
CA SER A 375 41.75 -4.54 3.68
C SER A 375 40.59 -4.31 4.65
N SER A 376 39.33 -4.31 4.17
CA SER A 376 38.15 -4.19 5.05
C SER A 376 38.09 -5.31 6.09
N LEU A 377 38.41 -6.54 5.69
CA LEU A 377 38.43 -7.69 6.60
C LEU A 377 39.57 -7.59 7.61
N SER A 378 40.73 -7.06 7.22
CA SER A 378 41.85 -6.81 8.12
C SER A 378 41.49 -5.76 9.17
N LEU A 379 40.84 -4.66 8.77
CA LEU A 379 40.37 -3.61 9.68
C LEU A 379 39.33 -4.13 10.70
N LEU A 380 38.46 -5.05 10.27
CA LEU A 380 37.53 -5.73 11.18
C LEU A 380 38.28 -6.65 12.17
N LYS A 381 39.33 -7.38 11.73
CA LYS A 381 40.16 -8.23 12.60
C LYS A 381 40.95 -7.42 13.62
N THR A 382 41.48 -6.26 13.24
CA THR A 382 42.24 -5.37 14.12
C THR A 382 41.36 -4.46 14.95
N LYS A 383 40.02 -4.63 14.90
CA LYS A 383 39.00 -3.84 15.62
C LYS A 383 39.04 -2.34 15.33
N GLN A 384 39.59 -1.95 14.18
CA GLN A 384 39.48 -0.59 13.66
C GLN A 384 38.10 -0.34 13.05
N CYS A 385 37.38 -1.41 12.70
CA CYS A 385 35.97 -1.39 12.34
C CYS A 385 35.18 -2.34 13.25
N ASP A 386 33.92 -1.99 13.50
CA ASP A 386 33.00 -2.79 14.31
C ASP A 386 32.13 -3.69 13.43
N ILE A 387 31.74 -3.20 12.25
CA ILE A 387 30.91 -3.95 11.29
C ILE A 387 31.41 -3.85 9.85
N LEU A 388 31.14 -4.90 9.07
CA LEU A 388 31.45 -5.00 7.64
C LEU A 388 30.25 -5.55 6.85
N PRO A 389 29.66 -4.81 5.90
CA PRO A 389 28.62 -5.32 5.02
C PRO A 389 29.13 -6.47 4.15
N SER A 390 28.34 -7.55 4.01
CA SER A 390 28.69 -8.67 3.14
C SER A 390 27.48 -9.37 2.57
N SER A 391 27.62 -9.90 1.36
CA SER A 391 26.67 -10.83 0.74
C SER A 391 27.10 -12.31 0.88
N PHE A 392 28.22 -12.60 1.53
CA PHE A 392 28.86 -13.91 1.49
C PHE A 392 29.00 -14.52 2.88
N LYS A 393 28.45 -15.73 3.04
CA LYS A 393 28.62 -16.57 4.24
C LYS A 393 29.51 -17.75 3.90
N SER A 394 30.66 -17.85 4.56
CA SER A 394 31.56 -19.01 4.44
C SER A 394 31.85 -19.62 5.82
N LEU A 395 32.17 -20.92 5.85
CA LEU A 395 32.55 -21.61 7.08
C LEU A 395 33.83 -21.00 7.69
N ALA A 396 34.79 -20.60 6.85
CA ALA A 396 36.01 -19.93 7.28
C ALA A 396 35.72 -18.59 8.00
N LEU A 397 34.77 -17.79 7.51
CA LEU A 397 34.40 -16.53 8.17
C LEU A 397 33.64 -16.76 9.48
N LYS A 398 32.81 -17.80 9.58
CA LYS A 398 32.07 -18.16 10.82
C LYS A 398 32.96 -18.58 11.98
N GLN A 399 34.20 -18.99 11.72
CA GLN A 399 35.16 -19.31 12.77
C GLN A 399 35.51 -18.06 13.57
N TYR A 400 35.73 -16.93 12.91
CA TYR A 400 36.20 -15.68 13.50
C TYR A 400 35.10 -14.61 13.71
N PHE A 401 34.02 -14.66 12.95
CA PHE A 401 33.00 -13.60 12.92
C PHE A 401 31.58 -14.14 13.09
N SER A 402 30.72 -13.26 13.61
CA SER A 402 29.26 -13.45 13.65
C SER A 402 28.59 -12.72 12.49
N PHE A 403 27.43 -13.21 12.07
CA PHE A 403 26.62 -12.61 11.01
C PHE A 403 25.29 -12.16 11.59
N THR A 404 24.84 -10.96 11.21
CA THR A 404 23.48 -10.53 11.51
C THR A 404 22.44 -11.34 10.72
N LYS A 405 21.16 -11.15 11.06
CA LYS A 405 20.03 -11.41 10.17
C LYS A 405 20.21 -10.61 8.87
N LYS A 406 19.64 -11.11 7.76
CA LYS A 406 19.68 -10.38 6.48
C LYS A 406 18.92 -9.07 6.61
N TYR A 407 19.47 -7.99 6.10
CA TYR A 407 18.79 -6.69 6.10
C TYR A 407 18.11 -6.38 4.76
N VAL A 408 18.62 -6.91 3.64
CA VAL A 408 18.00 -6.78 2.31
C VAL A 408 18.42 -7.92 1.38
N ASP A 409 17.54 -8.28 0.44
CA ASP A 409 17.84 -9.16 -0.68
C ASP A 409 18.03 -8.31 -1.96
N ILE A 410 19.21 -8.39 -2.58
CA ILE A 410 19.53 -7.65 -3.81
C ILE A 410 19.39 -8.59 -5.02
N PRO A 411 18.44 -8.34 -5.94
CA PRO A 411 18.28 -9.13 -7.15
C PRO A 411 19.53 -9.07 -8.04
N LEU A 412 19.88 -10.20 -8.64
CA LEU A 412 20.79 -10.27 -9.78
C LEU A 412 19.97 -10.27 -11.07
N VAL A 413 20.41 -9.51 -12.06
CA VAL A 413 19.72 -9.34 -13.33
C VAL A 413 20.64 -9.61 -14.51
N ILE A 414 20.02 -9.89 -15.64
CA ILE A 414 20.68 -10.20 -16.90
C ILE A 414 20.51 -8.99 -17.82
N ALA A 415 21.61 -8.29 -18.11
CA ALA A 415 21.63 -7.17 -19.04
C ALA A 415 22.02 -7.64 -20.45
N THR A 416 21.21 -7.31 -21.44
CA THR A 416 21.43 -7.65 -22.86
C THR A 416 21.18 -6.43 -23.74
N LYS A 417 21.35 -6.57 -25.05
CA LYS A 417 20.84 -5.60 -26.02
C LYS A 417 19.31 -5.51 -26.02
N HIS A 418 18.80 -4.41 -26.58
CA HIS A 418 17.37 -4.09 -26.68
C HIS A 418 16.55 -5.04 -27.56
N ASP A 419 17.18 -5.66 -28.56
CA ASP A 419 16.58 -6.61 -29.51
C ASP A 419 16.37 -8.02 -28.92
N VAL A 420 17.00 -8.33 -27.79
CA VAL A 420 16.85 -9.64 -27.13
C VAL A 420 15.53 -9.69 -26.36
N SER A 421 14.73 -10.72 -26.59
CA SER A 421 13.48 -10.96 -25.85
C SER A 421 13.72 -11.18 -24.35
N PHE A 422 12.68 -10.99 -23.54
CA PHE A 422 12.74 -11.27 -22.11
C PHE A 422 13.11 -12.74 -21.86
N ILE A 423 13.97 -12.97 -20.88
CA ILE A 423 14.56 -14.24 -20.49
C ILE A 423 13.89 -14.68 -19.20
N ASP A 424 12.91 -15.54 -19.35
CA ASP A 424 12.12 -16.13 -18.27
C ASP A 424 12.80 -17.33 -17.60
N ASN A 425 13.66 -18.05 -18.35
CA ASN A 425 14.34 -19.26 -17.89
C ASN A 425 15.85 -19.19 -18.09
N ILE A 426 16.60 -19.34 -17.00
CA ILE A 426 18.07 -19.32 -17.01
C ILE A 426 18.71 -20.42 -17.86
N ARG A 427 18.01 -21.54 -18.08
CA ARG A 427 18.51 -22.66 -18.92
C ARG A 427 18.72 -22.25 -20.37
N SER A 428 18.00 -21.23 -20.86
CA SER A 428 18.20 -20.67 -22.21
C SER A 428 19.60 -20.09 -22.43
N LEU A 429 20.33 -19.78 -21.35
CA LEU A 429 21.69 -19.23 -21.39
C LEU A 429 22.80 -20.28 -21.50
N LYS A 430 22.50 -21.59 -21.47
CA LYS A 430 23.51 -22.68 -21.37
C LYS A 430 24.64 -22.59 -22.40
N ASN A 431 24.34 -22.15 -23.62
CA ASN A 431 25.30 -22.05 -24.72
C ASN A 431 25.75 -20.61 -25.02
N LYS A 432 25.35 -19.65 -24.20
CA LYS A 432 25.65 -18.23 -24.38
C LYS A 432 26.81 -17.82 -23.47
N THR A 433 27.69 -16.96 -23.97
CA THR A 433 28.81 -16.43 -23.19
C THR A 433 28.33 -15.25 -22.35
N ILE A 434 28.48 -15.37 -21.03
CA ILE A 434 27.95 -14.42 -20.05
C ILE A 434 29.09 -13.72 -19.34
N GLY A 435 29.12 -12.39 -19.42
CA GLY A 435 30.05 -11.55 -18.69
C GLY A 435 29.71 -11.48 -17.21
N VAL A 436 30.73 -11.65 -16.37
CA VAL A 436 30.67 -11.44 -14.93
C VAL A 436 31.96 -10.75 -14.52
N ILE A 437 31.85 -9.71 -13.68
CA ILE A 437 33.03 -9.03 -13.13
C ILE A 437 33.93 -10.05 -12.44
N ASN A 438 35.25 -9.84 -12.51
CA ASN A 438 36.26 -10.68 -11.88
C ASN A 438 36.25 -10.58 -10.34
N ASP A 439 35.10 -10.87 -9.73
CA ASP A 439 34.84 -10.98 -8.31
C ASP A 439 34.70 -12.47 -7.96
N LYS A 440 35.70 -13.01 -7.26
CA LYS A 440 35.75 -14.43 -6.87
C LYS A 440 34.48 -14.88 -6.13
N ASN A 441 33.87 -14.00 -5.35
CA ASN A 441 32.72 -14.36 -4.53
C ASN A 441 31.43 -14.41 -5.36
N LEU A 442 31.22 -13.43 -6.26
CA LEU A 442 30.10 -13.46 -7.20
C LEU A 442 30.20 -14.66 -8.16
N ILE A 443 31.41 -14.94 -8.67
CA ILE A 443 31.65 -16.11 -9.54
C ILE A 443 31.38 -17.41 -8.79
N SER A 444 31.84 -17.55 -7.54
CA SER A 444 31.55 -18.72 -6.71
C SER A 444 30.06 -18.89 -6.45
N PHE A 445 29.34 -17.80 -6.16
CA PHE A 445 27.88 -17.81 -6.01
C PHE A 445 27.18 -18.28 -7.29
N LEU A 446 27.59 -17.77 -8.46
CA LEU A 446 27.00 -18.16 -9.74
C LEU A 446 27.32 -19.61 -10.09
N ASN A 447 28.57 -20.06 -9.95
CA ASN A 447 28.95 -21.46 -10.23
C ASN A 447 28.21 -22.45 -9.32
N LYS A 448 28.00 -22.11 -8.05
CA LYS A 448 27.28 -22.97 -7.10
C LYS A 448 25.79 -23.09 -7.43
N ASN A 449 25.15 -22.01 -7.87
CA ASN A 449 23.70 -21.97 -8.07
C ASN A 449 23.27 -22.19 -9.54
N TYR A 450 24.16 -21.91 -10.48
CA TYR A 450 23.92 -21.94 -11.93
C TYR A 450 25.15 -22.50 -12.69
N PRO A 451 25.55 -23.77 -12.44
CA PRO A 451 26.77 -24.36 -13.00
C PRO A 451 26.76 -24.48 -14.54
N SER A 452 25.59 -24.35 -15.18
CA SER A 452 25.45 -24.41 -16.63
C SER A 452 25.83 -23.12 -17.36
N LEU A 453 26.17 -22.03 -16.65
CA LEU A 453 26.53 -20.75 -17.27
C LEU A 453 27.98 -20.77 -17.78
N LYS A 454 28.19 -20.38 -19.03
CA LYS A 454 29.54 -20.13 -19.58
C LYS A 454 29.99 -18.73 -19.20
N ILE A 455 30.64 -18.61 -18.04
CA ILE A 455 31.09 -17.33 -17.49
C ILE A 455 32.40 -16.89 -18.14
N GLN A 456 32.41 -15.70 -18.74
CA GLN A 456 33.60 -14.98 -19.14
C GLN A 456 33.87 -13.85 -18.14
N ARG A 457 35.10 -13.82 -17.60
CA ARG A 457 35.50 -12.80 -16.63
C ARG A 457 35.78 -11.48 -17.35
N VAL A 458 35.28 -10.38 -16.78
CA VAL A 458 35.57 -9.01 -17.23
C VAL A 458 36.17 -8.20 -16.07
N ASN A 459 37.02 -7.23 -16.37
CA ASN A 459 37.71 -6.45 -15.34
C ASN A 459 36.81 -5.38 -14.71
N SER A 460 35.80 -4.90 -15.45
CA SER A 460 34.83 -3.93 -14.95
C SER A 460 33.43 -4.16 -15.50
N LEU A 461 32.42 -3.59 -14.83
CA LEU A 461 31.04 -3.62 -15.33
C LEU A 461 30.92 -2.90 -16.68
N ASP A 462 31.65 -1.80 -16.86
CA ASP A 462 31.66 -1.06 -18.13
C ASP A 462 32.23 -1.89 -19.27
N GLU A 463 33.35 -2.58 -19.05
CA GLU A 463 33.92 -3.49 -20.05
C GLU A 463 32.90 -4.58 -20.44
N GLY A 464 32.25 -5.20 -19.45
CA GLY A 464 31.23 -6.22 -19.71
C GLY A 464 30.04 -5.70 -20.53
N LEU A 465 29.49 -4.54 -20.16
CA LEU A 465 28.39 -3.91 -20.89
C LEU A 465 28.80 -3.42 -22.28
N ASP A 466 30.01 -2.90 -22.45
CA ASP A 466 30.58 -2.53 -23.74
C ASP A 466 30.70 -3.78 -24.64
N LEU A 467 31.20 -4.90 -24.13
CA LEU A 467 31.30 -6.15 -24.87
C LEU A 467 29.91 -6.70 -25.28
N VAL A 468 28.90 -6.57 -24.43
CA VAL A 468 27.50 -6.91 -24.79
C VAL A 468 27.00 -6.00 -25.91
N SER A 469 27.24 -4.70 -25.82
CA SER A 469 26.80 -3.74 -26.85
C SER A 469 27.45 -3.99 -28.23
N HIS A 470 28.63 -4.60 -28.27
CA HIS A 470 29.36 -4.95 -29.50
C HIS A 470 29.21 -6.43 -29.92
N ASN A 471 28.22 -7.17 -29.39
CA ASN A 471 27.99 -8.60 -29.70
C ASN A 471 29.14 -9.56 -29.34
N LYS A 472 30.12 -9.13 -28.53
CA LYS A 472 31.21 -9.99 -28.06
C LYS A 472 30.80 -10.84 -26.85
N LEU A 473 29.81 -10.38 -26.10
CA LEU A 473 29.13 -11.13 -25.04
C LEU A 473 27.64 -11.16 -25.32
N PHE A 474 26.96 -12.25 -24.92
CA PHE A 474 25.51 -12.33 -25.05
C PHE A 474 24.81 -11.49 -23.97
N ALA A 475 25.29 -11.58 -22.73
CA ALA A 475 24.72 -10.85 -21.61
C ALA A 475 25.78 -10.56 -20.55
N GLN A 476 25.49 -9.58 -19.69
CA GLN A 476 26.24 -9.27 -18.47
C GLN A 476 25.34 -9.55 -17.26
N ILE A 477 25.85 -10.25 -16.25
CA ILE A 477 25.12 -10.49 -14.99
C ILE A 477 25.75 -9.68 -13.85
N ASP A 478 24.93 -8.90 -13.15
CA ASP A 478 25.28 -8.19 -11.93
C ASP A 478 24.00 -7.88 -11.13
N THR A 479 24.15 -7.23 -9.99
CA THR A 479 23.11 -6.60 -9.19
C THR A 479 22.28 -5.61 -10.00
N ILE A 480 20.97 -5.63 -9.76
CA ILE A 480 20.03 -4.70 -10.40
C ILE A 480 20.43 -3.23 -10.18
N THR A 481 20.96 -2.89 -9.00
CA THR A 481 21.38 -1.54 -8.67
C THR A 481 22.58 -1.07 -9.50
N SER A 482 23.58 -1.93 -9.69
CA SER A 482 24.78 -1.59 -10.47
C SER A 482 24.48 -1.50 -11.96
N ILE A 483 23.68 -2.43 -12.49
CA ILE A 483 23.26 -2.41 -13.90
C ILE A 483 22.34 -1.23 -14.20
N SER A 484 21.30 -0.99 -13.39
CA SER A 484 20.37 0.12 -13.60
C SER A 484 21.10 1.46 -13.63
N LYS A 485 22.05 1.69 -12.71
CA LYS A 485 22.87 2.89 -12.71
C LYS A 485 23.70 3.04 -13.98
N LYS A 486 24.38 1.97 -14.44
CA LYS A 486 25.19 2.03 -15.66
C LYS A 486 24.34 2.23 -16.92
N ILE A 487 23.16 1.61 -16.99
CA ILE A 487 22.19 1.87 -18.06
C ILE A 487 21.81 3.35 -18.07
N GLN A 488 21.51 3.94 -16.91
CA GLN A 488 21.21 5.37 -16.81
C GLN A 488 22.39 6.27 -17.24
N ASP A 489 23.59 5.97 -16.75
CA ASP A 489 24.77 6.83 -16.96
C ASP A 489 25.32 6.79 -18.39
N LYS A 490 25.35 5.60 -19.04
CA LYS A 490 26.10 5.40 -20.31
C LYS A 490 25.38 4.54 -21.36
N TYR A 491 24.50 3.61 -20.98
CA TYR A 491 24.02 2.55 -21.89
C TYR A 491 22.53 2.59 -22.25
N LEU A 492 21.82 3.67 -21.92
CA LEU A 492 20.35 3.78 -21.98
C LEU A 492 19.74 3.32 -23.31
N THR A 493 20.38 3.68 -24.43
CA THR A 493 19.90 3.36 -25.79
C THR A 493 20.42 2.03 -26.35
N LYS A 494 21.33 1.34 -25.65
CA LYS A 494 22.03 0.15 -26.15
C LYS A 494 21.72 -1.11 -25.38
N ILE A 495 21.50 -1.00 -24.07
CA ILE A 495 21.35 -2.13 -23.15
C ILE A 495 20.03 -2.01 -22.38
N LYS A 496 19.38 -3.14 -22.16
CA LYS A 496 18.23 -3.27 -21.24
C LYS A 496 18.43 -4.43 -20.27
N ILE A 497 17.64 -4.43 -19.21
CA ILE A 497 17.48 -5.59 -18.33
C ILE A 497 16.47 -6.54 -18.98
N SER A 498 16.92 -7.74 -19.32
CA SER A 498 16.10 -8.73 -20.03
C SER A 498 15.71 -9.91 -19.15
N GLY A 499 16.09 -9.95 -17.88
CA GLY A 499 15.67 -11.02 -16.98
C GLY A 499 16.23 -10.86 -15.58
N LYS A 500 15.64 -11.61 -14.63
CA LYS A 500 16.06 -11.67 -13.23
C LYS A 500 16.42 -13.10 -12.87
N LEU A 501 17.52 -13.28 -12.14
CA LEU A 501 17.89 -14.59 -11.61
C LEU A 501 16.98 -14.99 -10.43
N PRO A 502 16.57 -16.27 -10.32
CA PRO A 502 15.70 -16.74 -9.23
C PRO A 502 16.24 -16.50 -7.83
N LYS A 503 17.56 -16.61 -7.62
CA LYS A 503 18.23 -16.34 -6.34
C LYS A 503 18.84 -14.95 -6.32
N SER A 504 18.45 -14.17 -5.30
CA SER A 504 19.05 -12.88 -4.95
C SER A 504 20.29 -13.01 -4.07
N LEU A 505 21.12 -11.98 -4.03
CA LEU A 505 22.19 -11.84 -3.04
C LEU A 505 21.59 -11.40 -1.69
N GLN A 506 21.84 -12.17 -0.65
CA GLN A 506 21.37 -11.86 0.71
C GLN A 506 22.43 -11.01 1.40
N MET A 507 22.06 -9.82 1.90
CA MET A 507 23.00 -8.90 2.54
C MET A 507 22.94 -8.98 4.06
N PHE A 508 24.10 -9.02 4.72
CA PHE A 508 24.30 -9.12 6.16
C PHE A 508 25.40 -8.15 6.62
N PHE A 509 25.52 -7.94 7.94
CA PHE A 509 26.73 -7.37 8.53
C PHE A 509 27.54 -8.48 9.22
N LEU A 510 28.87 -8.42 9.05
CA LEU A 510 29.84 -9.20 9.80
C LEU A 510 30.35 -8.35 10.95
N LEU A 511 30.61 -9.00 12.07
CA LEU A 511 31.19 -8.40 13.25
C LEU A 511 31.98 -9.42 14.05
N ASP A 512 32.85 -8.94 14.93
CA ASP A 512 33.64 -9.77 15.83
C ASP A 512 32.72 -10.69 16.67
N LYS A 513 33.07 -11.97 16.73
CA LYS A 513 32.28 -12.99 17.40
C LYS A 513 32.18 -12.79 18.91
N SER A 514 33.11 -12.05 19.53
CA SER A 514 33.07 -11.74 20.96
C SER A 514 32.01 -10.70 21.31
N ASN A 515 31.50 -9.92 20.34
CA ASN A 515 30.59 -8.80 20.60
C ASN A 515 29.11 -9.19 20.44
N ASN A 516 28.61 -10.00 21.38
CA ASN A 516 27.22 -10.46 21.39
C ASN A 516 26.20 -9.33 21.60
N PHE A 517 26.56 -8.27 22.33
CA PHE A 517 25.67 -7.12 22.54
C PHE A 517 25.40 -6.38 21.23
N LEU A 518 26.45 -6.01 20.49
CA LEU A 518 26.31 -5.36 19.19
C LEU A 518 25.52 -6.24 18.20
N LEU A 519 25.80 -7.56 18.18
CA LEU A 519 25.07 -8.52 17.35
C LEU A 519 23.57 -8.51 17.64
N ASN A 520 23.20 -8.61 18.92
CA ASN A 520 21.81 -8.68 19.34
C ASN A 520 21.06 -7.38 19.06
N ILE A 521 21.69 -6.23 19.33
CA ILE A 521 21.14 -4.91 19.04
C ILE A 521 20.87 -4.78 17.54
N LEU A 522 21.86 -5.03 16.69
CA LEU A 522 21.71 -4.95 15.23
C LEU A 522 20.63 -5.91 14.71
N ASN A 523 20.56 -7.14 15.24
CA ASN A 523 19.53 -8.11 14.85
C ASN A 523 18.11 -7.65 15.22
N LYS A 524 17.93 -7.02 16.39
CA LYS A 524 16.65 -6.46 16.82
C LYS A 524 16.28 -5.25 15.98
N SER A 525 17.23 -4.34 15.74
CA SER A 525 17.02 -3.15 14.91
C SER A 525 16.69 -3.49 13.45
N ILE A 526 17.36 -4.49 12.87
CA ILE A 526 17.07 -5.01 11.53
C ILE A 526 15.69 -5.70 11.49
N GLY A 527 15.35 -6.45 12.54
CA GLY A 527 14.06 -7.12 12.65
C GLY A 527 12.86 -6.17 12.68
N TYR A 528 13.08 -4.91 13.06
CA TYR A 528 12.06 -3.86 13.11
C TYR A 528 11.90 -3.09 11.78
N ILE A 529 12.77 -3.32 10.79
CA ILE A 529 12.62 -2.68 9.48
C ILE A 529 11.50 -3.38 8.70
N ASP A 530 10.42 -2.66 8.43
CA ASP A 530 9.28 -3.14 7.64
C ASP A 530 9.71 -3.49 6.21
N GLU A 531 9.11 -4.53 5.63
CA GLU A 531 9.27 -4.88 4.22
C GLU A 531 8.87 -3.73 3.30
N TYR A 532 7.89 -2.92 3.69
CA TYR A 532 7.54 -1.70 2.93
C TYR A 532 8.71 -0.72 2.85
N ASP A 533 9.39 -0.45 3.97
CA ASP A 533 10.56 0.45 4.00
C ASP A 533 11.73 -0.13 3.19
N LYS A 534 11.95 -1.44 3.25
CA LYS A 534 12.95 -2.13 2.40
C LYS A 534 12.64 -1.94 0.91
N GLN A 535 11.39 -2.14 0.50
CA GLN A 535 10.97 -1.95 -0.88
C GLN A 535 11.02 -0.49 -1.32
N LYS A 536 10.65 0.45 -0.44
CA LYS A 536 10.74 1.89 -0.70
C LYS A 536 12.17 2.32 -1.00
N ILE A 537 13.14 1.86 -0.21
CA ILE A 537 14.57 2.13 -0.46
C ILE A 537 14.98 1.48 -1.79
N LEU A 538 14.64 0.22 -2.04
CA LEU A 538 14.98 -0.45 -3.29
C LEU A 538 14.43 0.31 -4.50
N ASN A 539 13.16 0.73 -4.48
CA ASN A 539 12.51 1.43 -5.58
C ASN A 539 13.10 2.82 -5.83
N LYS A 540 13.48 3.54 -4.77
CA LYS A 540 14.20 4.83 -4.88
C LYS A 540 15.44 4.70 -5.78
N TRP A 541 16.24 3.65 -5.57
CA TRP A 541 17.46 3.38 -6.34
C TRP A 541 17.21 2.75 -7.72
N LEU A 542 15.97 2.36 -8.04
CA LEU A 542 15.57 1.79 -9.33
C LEU A 542 14.88 2.80 -10.27
N SER A 543 14.45 3.96 -9.75
CA SER A 543 13.80 4.99 -10.56
C SER A 543 14.72 5.52 -11.69
N ILE A 544 14.25 5.47 -12.93
CA ILE A 544 14.96 5.97 -14.12
C ILE A 544 14.66 7.45 -14.26
N GLN A 545 15.64 8.31 -14.01
CA GLN A 545 15.52 9.75 -14.27
C GLN A 545 16.21 10.10 -15.60
N TYR A 546 15.43 10.63 -16.54
CA TYR A 546 15.91 11.12 -17.83
C TYR A 546 16.67 12.45 -17.65
N LYS A 547 17.97 12.46 -17.91
CA LYS A 547 18.72 13.69 -18.22
C LYS A 547 19.32 13.56 -19.62
N LYS A 548 18.70 14.18 -20.61
CA LYS A 548 19.27 14.34 -21.96
C LYS A 548 20.33 15.44 -21.91
N SER A 549 21.61 15.10 -22.12
CA SER A 549 22.61 16.07 -22.59
C SER A 549 22.55 16.10 -24.11
N PHE A 550 22.28 17.28 -24.69
CA PHE A 550 22.23 17.48 -26.13
C PHE A 550 23.63 17.85 -26.63
N ASP A 551 24.16 17.12 -27.61
CA ASP A 551 25.43 17.43 -28.26
C ASP A 551 25.18 18.40 -29.44
N TYR A 552 25.56 19.67 -29.25
CA TYR A 552 25.35 20.75 -30.21
C TYR A 552 26.26 20.66 -31.45
N SER A 553 27.26 19.77 -31.44
CA SER A 553 28.14 19.51 -32.60
C SER A 553 27.39 18.94 -33.80
N LEU A 554 26.41 18.06 -33.53
CA LEU A 554 25.62 17.39 -34.56
C LEU A 554 24.67 18.37 -35.28
N LEU A 555 24.11 19.33 -34.53
CA LEU A 555 23.23 20.38 -35.06
C LEU A 555 23.96 21.28 -36.05
N GLY A 556 25.24 21.61 -35.80
CA GLY A 556 26.06 22.40 -36.74
C GLY A 556 26.29 21.69 -38.08
N LYS A 557 26.54 20.37 -38.05
CA LYS A 557 26.73 19.56 -39.27
C LYS A 557 25.42 19.39 -40.06
N ILE A 558 24.30 19.21 -39.36
CA ILE A 558 22.96 19.14 -39.97
C ILE A 558 22.61 20.49 -40.62
N PHE A 559 22.93 21.61 -39.97
CA PHE A 559 22.67 22.94 -40.51
C PHE A 559 23.48 23.22 -41.79
N LEU A 560 24.76 22.84 -41.82
CA LEU A 560 25.59 22.95 -43.01
C LEU A 560 25.06 22.08 -44.16
N ALA A 561 24.66 20.83 -43.87
CA ALA A 561 24.02 19.96 -44.85
C ALA A 561 22.71 20.57 -45.38
N PHE A 562 21.94 21.23 -44.52
CA PHE A 562 20.72 21.93 -44.90
C PHE A 562 20.99 23.10 -45.86
N ILE A 563 22.06 23.87 -45.64
CA ILE A 563 22.46 24.96 -46.55
C ILE A 563 22.86 24.41 -47.92
N VAL A 564 23.62 23.31 -47.96
CA VAL A 564 24.00 22.65 -49.22
C VAL A 564 22.77 22.10 -49.93
N ILE A 565 21.86 21.46 -49.20
CA ILE A 565 20.58 20.97 -49.75
C ILE A 565 19.74 22.11 -50.29
N ILE A 566 19.64 23.25 -49.58
CA ILE A 566 18.92 24.43 -50.05
C ILE A 566 19.58 24.98 -51.33
N GLY A 567 20.91 25.05 -51.40
CA GLY A 567 21.63 25.44 -52.62
C GLY A 567 21.35 24.51 -53.79
N ILE A 568 21.35 23.19 -53.56
CA ILE A 568 20.98 22.18 -54.55
C ILE A 568 19.50 22.32 -54.95
N LEU A 569 18.59 22.59 -54.01
CA LEU A 569 17.18 22.80 -54.29
C LEU A 569 16.92 24.06 -55.10
N ILE A 570 17.64 25.15 -54.83
CA ILE A 570 17.54 26.40 -55.61
C ILE A 570 18.10 26.19 -57.02
N TYR A 571 19.23 25.50 -57.15
CA TYR A 571 19.81 25.14 -58.45
C TYR A 571 18.86 24.22 -59.24
N ARG A 572 18.33 23.18 -58.59
CA ARG A 572 17.32 22.28 -59.13
C ARG A 572 16.05 23.04 -59.52
N GLN A 573 15.62 24.04 -58.74
CA GLN A 573 14.44 24.85 -59.05
C GLN A 573 14.65 25.69 -60.31
N ARG A 574 15.86 26.24 -60.50
CA ARG A 574 16.21 26.94 -61.74
C ARG A 574 16.24 26.01 -62.94
N LEU A 575 16.84 24.82 -62.79
CA LEU A 575 16.84 23.79 -63.83
C LEU A 575 15.41 23.31 -64.16
N LEU A 576 14.59 23.09 -63.13
CA LEU A 576 13.18 22.71 -63.23
C LEU A 576 12.36 23.77 -63.95
N ASN A 577 12.60 25.06 -63.73
CA ASN A 577 11.87 26.11 -64.45
C ASN A 577 12.18 26.07 -65.96
N ASN A 578 13.44 25.83 -66.34
CA ASN A 578 13.81 25.67 -67.74
C ASN A 578 13.22 24.39 -68.35
N VAL A 579 13.21 23.30 -67.58
CA VAL A 579 12.57 22.03 -68.00
C VAL A 579 11.06 22.15 -68.03
N ASN A 580 10.43 22.92 -67.13
CA ASN A 580 8.98 23.13 -67.01
C ASN A 580 8.39 23.86 -68.21
N GLU A 581 9.16 24.70 -68.90
CA GLU A 581 8.70 25.33 -70.15
C GLU A 581 8.64 24.30 -71.29
N VAL A 582 9.64 23.41 -71.37
CA VAL A 582 9.61 22.25 -72.29
C VAL A 582 8.54 21.23 -71.85
N LEU A 583 8.37 21.05 -70.54
CA LEU A 583 7.38 20.17 -69.95
C LEU A 583 5.98 20.72 -70.18
N LYS A 584 5.72 22.04 -70.15
CA LYS A 584 4.39 22.62 -70.43
C LYS A 584 3.83 22.19 -71.77
N TYR A 585 4.69 22.14 -72.79
CA TYR A 585 4.32 21.66 -74.11
C TYR A 585 3.93 20.17 -74.09
N LYS A 586 4.75 19.34 -73.43
CA LYS A 586 4.52 17.89 -73.29
C LYS A 586 3.41 17.53 -72.28
N VAL A 587 3.20 18.39 -71.29
CA VAL A 587 2.14 18.37 -70.29
C VAL A 587 0.86 18.70 -71.00
N ASN A 588 0.76 19.69 -71.88
CA ASN A 588 -0.51 19.92 -72.59
C ASN A 588 -0.97 18.70 -73.41
N GLU A 589 -0.01 17.96 -73.98
CA GLU A 589 -0.28 16.70 -74.67
C GLU A 589 -0.68 15.57 -73.69
N LYS A 590 0.11 15.36 -72.63
CA LYS A 590 -0.19 14.39 -71.57
C LYS A 590 -1.36 14.77 -70.68
N THR A 591 -1.77 16.03 -70.63
CA THR A 591 -2.91 16.58 -69.87
C THR A 591 -4.19 16.13 -70.54
N LYS A 592 -4.24 16.03 -71.88
CA LYS A 592 -5.39 15.42 -72.57
C LYS A 592 -5.53 13.93 -72.26
N GLU A 593 -4.42 13.18 -72.25
CA GLU A 593 -4.41 11.77 -71.79
C GLU A 593 -4.70 11.64 -70.28
N LEU A 594 -4.17 12.55 -69.46
CA LEU A 594 -4.37 12.61 -68.02
C LEU A 594 -5.79 13.03 -67.65
N ILE A 595 -6.50 13.84 -68.43
CA ILE A 595 -7.91 14.17 -68.19
C ILE A 595 -8.76 12.91 -68.37
N GLN A 596 -8.53 12.15 -69.45
CA GLN A 596 -9.22 10.87 -69.66
C GLN A 596 -8.85 9.82 -68.60
N LEU A 597 -7.59 9.78 -68.18
CA LEU A 597 -7.12 8.89 -67.11
C LEU A 597 -7.62 9.37 -65.73
N ASN A 598 -7.67 10.68 -65.46
CA ASN A 598 -8.22 11.31 -64.25
C ASN A 598 -9.70 11.05 -64.14
N GLU A 599 -10.50 11.15 -65.19
CA GLU A 599 -11.94 10.83 -65.09
C GLU A 599 -12.17 9.34 -64.75
N SER A 600 -11.23 8.45 -65.09
CA SER A 600 -11.26 7.03 -64.70
C SER A 600 -10.69 6.79 -63.30
N LEU A 601 -9.65 7.53 -62.92
CA LEU A 601 -8.99 7.49 -61.62
C LEU A 601 -9.83 8.16 -60.55
N GLU A 602 -10.49 9.28 -60.83
CA GLU A 602 -11.44 9.98 -59.96
C GLU A 602 -12.62 9.05 -59.64
N ARG A 603 -13.18 8.35 -60.62
CA ARG A 603 -14.21 7.33 -60.35
C ARG A 603 -13.70 6.19 -59.46
N ARG A 604 -12.45 5.74 -59.64
CA ARG A 604 -11.83 4.72 -58.78
C ARG A 604 -11.43 5.24 -57.40
N ILE A 605 -10.95 6.47 -57.30
CA ILE A 605 -10.55 7.16 -56.07
C ILE A 605 -11.79 7.52 -55.28
N GLU A 606 -12.88 7.98 -55.90
CA GLU A 606 -14.16 8.17 -55.22
C GLU A 606 -14.68 6.86 -54.65
N GLN A 607 -14.61 5.76 -55.40
CA GLN A 607 -15.00 4.43 -54.89
C GLN A 607 -14.09 3.92 -53.75
N GLU A 608 -12.78 4.08 -53.87
CA GLU A 608 -11.79 3.70 -52.84
C GLU A 608 -11.85 4.61 -51.60
N VAL A 609 -12.04 5.91 -51.77
CA VAL A 609 -12.19 6.90 -50.69
C VAL A 609 -13.52 6.68 -50.00
N GLU A 610 -14.61 6.38 -50.70
CA GLU A 610 -15.89 6.04 -50.08
C GLU A 610 -15.81 4.71 -49.33
N SER A 611 -15.14 3.69 -49.90
CA SER A 611 -14.90 2.41 -49.21
C SER A 611 -13.98 2.54 -47.98
N ASN A 612 -12.92 3.36 -48.06
CA ASN A 612 -12.06 3.65 -46.91
C ASN A 612 -12.77 4.52 -45.87
N ARG A 613 -13.61 5.48 -46.28
CA ARG A 613 -14.45 6.24 -45.35
C ARG A 613 -15.49 5.36 -44.67
N GLU A 614 -16.05 4.39 -45.37
CA GLU A 614 -16.92 3.37 -44.75
C GLU A 614 -16.15 2.49 -43.77
N LYS A 615 -14.96 2.01 -44.13
CA LYS A 615 -14.10 1.22 -43.22
C LYS A 615 -13.63 2.02 -42.02
N ASP A 616 -13.26 3.28 -42.18
CA ASP A 616 -12.88 4.19 -41.10
C ASP A 616 -14.09 4.53 -40.22
N ARG A 617 -15.29 4.67 -40.80
CA ARG A 617 -16.54 4.78 -40.05
C ARG A 617 -16.83 3.52 -39.25
N LEU A 618 -16.67 2.34 -39.83
CA LEU A 618 -16.87 1.05 -39.17
C LEU A 618 -15.83 0.80 -38.07
N LEU A 619 -14.56 1.13 -38.31
CA LEU A 619 -13.48 1.05 -37.32
C LEU A 619 -13.69 2.06 -36.19
N SER A 620 -14.08 3.30 -36.52
CA SER A 620 -14.44 4.31 -35.51
C SER A 620 -15.66 3.86 -34.69
N GLN A 621 -16.65 3.21 -35.32
CA GLN A 621 -17.78 2.59 -34.63
C GLN A 621 -17.34 1.41 -33.74
N GLN A 622 -16.44 0.53 -34.20
CA GLN A 622 -15.92 -0.57 -33.39
C GLN A 622 -15.07 -0.09 -32.21
N ILE A 623 -14.22 0.91 -32.40
CA ILE A 623 -13.45 1.55 -31.32
C ILE A 623 -14.39 2.23 -30.33
N LYS A 624 -15.44 2.91 -30.82
CA LYS A 624 -16.49 3.48 -29.96
C LYS A 624 -17.24 2.41 -29.18
N LEU A 625 -17.62 1.29 -29.81
CA LEU A 625 -18.31 0.18 -29.15
C LEU A 625 -17.41 -0.55 -28.13
N ALA A 626 -16.12 -0.70 -28.41
CA ALA A 626 -15.15 -1.29 -27.49
C ALA A 626 -14.90 -0.38 -26.27
N ALA A 627 -14.69 0.92 -26.48
CA ALA A 627 -14.61 1.90 -25.41
C ALA A 627 -15.94 1.99 -24.62
N MET A 628 -17.08 1.82 -25.29
CA MET A 628 -18.40 1.79 -24.67
C MET A 628 -18.58 0.54 -23.80
N GLY A 629 -18.06 -0.62 -24.20
CA GLY A 629 -18.07 -1.84 -23.37
C GLY A 629 -17.30 -1.65 -22.06
N GLU A 630 -16.08 -1.10 -22.14
CA GLU A 630 -15.22 -0.84 -20.98
C GLU A 630 -15.79 0.29 -20.08
N MET A 631 -16.43 1.29 -20.69
CA MET A 631 -17.11 2.38 -19.99
C MET A 631 -18.41 1.92 -19.33
N LEU A 632 -19.22 1.07 -19.98
CA LEU A 632 -20.47 0.51 -19.43
C LEU A 632 -20.20 -0.37 -18.21
N GLU A 633 -19.13 -1.16 -18.22
CA GLU A 633 -18.71 -1.96 -17.08
C GLU A 633 -18.31 -1.07 -15.89
N ASN A 634 -17.60 0.02 -16.15
CA ASN A 634 -17.26 1.03 -15.15
C ASN A 634 -18.47 1.85 -14.67
N ILE A 635 -19.44 2.16 -15.53
CA ILE A 635 -20.71 2.81 -15.18
C ILE A 635 -21.51 1.92 -14.25
N ALA A 636 -21.62 0.62 -14.56
CA ALA A 636 -22.30 -0.33 -13.70
C ALA A 636 -21.62 -0.39 -12.32
N HIS A 637 -20.29 -0.32 -12.25
CA HIS A 637 -19.55 -0.22 -10.99
C HIS A 637 -19.80 1.12 -10.26
N GLN A 638 -19.82 2.24 -10.98
CA GLN A 638 -20.02 3.58 -10.43
C GLN A 638 -21.47 3.86 -10.01
N TRP A 639 -22.46 3.18 -10.57
CA TRP A 639 -23.86 3.27 -10.13
C TRP A 639 -24.13 2.44 -8.88
N ARG A 640 -23.46 1.29 -8.72
CA ARG A 640 -23.59 0.46 -7.51
C ARG A 640 -23.22 1.21 -6.24
N GLN A 641 -22.26 2.15 -6.30
CA GLN A 641 -21.81 2.92 -5.13
C GLN A 641 -22.87 3.90 -4.57
N PRO A 642 -23.43 4.86 -5.32
CA PRO A 642 -24.50 5.74 -4.86
C PRO A 642 -25.80 4.98 -4.59
N LEU A 643 -26.12 3.93 -5.35
CA LEU A 643 -27.26 3.05 -5.03
C LEU A 643 -27.08 2.35 -3.69
N SER A 644 -25.85 1.92 -3.36
CA SER A 644 -25.54 1.35 -2.06
C SER A 644 -25.67 2.38 -0.94
N ILE A 645 -25.29 3.65 -1.17
CA ILE A 645 -25.50 4.75 -0.21
C ILE A 645 -27.01 5.00 0.01
N ILE A 646 -27.80 5.17 -1.05
CA ILE A 646 -29.25 5.33 -0.96
C ILE A 646 -29.88 4.16 -0.21
N SER A 647 -29.52 2.93 -0.57
CA SER A 647 -30.03 1.72 0.09
C SER A 647 -29.64 1.66 1.57
N THR A 648 -28.40 2.04 1.91
CA THR A 648 -27.90 1.98 3.29
C THR A 648 -28.54 3.07 4.14
N THR A 649 -28.70 4.29 3.60
CA THR A 649 -29.38 5.40 4.27
C THR A 649 -30.87 5.10 4.47
N ALA A 650 -31.55 4.56 3.45
CA ALA A 650 -32.95 4.16 3.57
C ALA A 650 -33.14 3.05 4.60
N SER A 651 -32.31 2.00 4.55
CA SER A 651 -32.33 0.93 5.56
C SER A 651 -31.96 1.43 6.95
N GLY A 652 -31.06 2.42 7.07
CA GLY A 652 -30.74 3.08 8.34
C GLY A 652 -31.93 3.80 8.96
N VAL A 653 -32.71 4.53 8.14
CA VAL A 653 -33.97 5.16 8.58
C VAL A 653 -34.97 4.11 9.03
N GLU A 654 -35.17 3.04 8.26
CA GLU A 654 -36.02 1.91 8.67
C GLU A 654 -35.53 1.29 9.99
N VAL A 655 -34.20 1.21 10.18
CA VAL A 655 -33.57 0.78 11.42
C VAL A 655 -34.01 1.62 12.61
N GLN A 656 -33.84 2.94 12.49
CA GLN A 656 -34.15 3.92 13.52
C GLN A 656 -35.65 4.02 13.83
N ILE A 657 -36.52 3.89 12.81
CA ILE A 657 -37.98 3.86 13.00
C ILE A 657 -38.38 2.68 13.88
N SER A 658 -37.98 1.44 13.55
CA SER A 658 -38.42 0.29 14.36
C SER A 658 -37.74 0.22 15.73
N ALA A 659 -36.69 1.00 15.96
CA ALA A 659 -36.06 1.13 17.28
C ALA A 659 -36.65 2.28 18.13
N ASN A 660 -37.61 3.05 17.59
CA ASN A 660 -38.10 4.30 18.21
C ASN A 660 -36.99 5.32 18.52
N LEU A 661 -35.91 5.31 17.74
CA LEU A 661 -34.74 6.18 17.92
C LEU A 661 -34.68 7.31 16.89
N LEU A 662 -35.57 7.31 15.88
CA LEU A 662 -35.54 8.30 14.81
C LEU A 662 -36.07 9.65 15.28
N THR A 663 -35.21 10.67 15.23
CA THR A 663 -35.63 12.06 15.41
C THR A 663 -36.05 12.70 14.07
N ASN A 664 -36.87 13.75 14.12
CA ASN A 664 -37.26 14.50 12.91
C ASN A 664 -36.04 15.08 12.17
N ASP A 665 -35.01 15.51 12.90
CA ASP A 665 -33.79 16.06 12.31
C ASP A 665 -32.96 14.98 11.58
N GLU A 666 -32.90 13.76 12.12
CA GLU A 666 -32.22 12.62 11.47
C GLU A 666 -32.99 12.12 10.25
N LEU A 667 -34.32 12.16 10.29
CA LEU A 667 -35.18 11.86 9.14
C LEU A 667 -34.93 12.86 8.01
N ILE A 668 -34.97 14.15 8.31
CA ILE A 668 -34.73 15.22 7.32
C ILE A 668 -33.33 15.09 6.74
N LYS A 669 -32.29 14.87 7.57
CA LYS A 669 -30.92 14.63 7.08
C LYS A 669 -30.82 13.42 6.16
N SER A 670 -31.44 12.31 6.53
CA SER A 670 -31.40 11.09 5.73
C SER A 670 -32.12 11.26 4.39
N MET A 671 -33.24 11.98 4.37
CA MET A 671 -33.96 12.34 3.15
C MET A 671 -33.16 13.29 2.25
N ILE A 672 -32.44 14.25 2.84
CA ILE A 672 -31.51 15.12 2.10
C ILE A 672 -30.40 14.28 1.45
N ILE A 673 -29.75 13.37 2.20
CA ILE A 673 -28.69 12.51 1.68
C ILE A 673 -29.19 11.62 0.54
N ILE A 674 -30.37 11.01 0.67
CA ILE A 674 -30.98 10.18 -0.39
C ILE A 674 -31.25 11.04 -1.63
N ASN A 675 -31.85 12.21 -1.46
CA ASN A 675 -32.22 13.07 -2.58
C ASN A 675 -30.97 13.64 -3.28
N GLU A 676 -29.97 14.12 -2.53
CA GLU A 676 -28.69 14.58 -3.09
C GLU A 676 -27.96 13.46 -3.83
N THR A 677 -27.96 12.24 -3.28
CA THR A 677 -27.32 11.09 -3.93
C THR A 677 -28.07 10.66 -5.20
N ALA A 678 -29.40 10.74 -5.21
CA ALA A 678 -30.22 10.47 -6.40
C ALA A 678 -30.03 11.55 -7.48
N GLN A 679 -29.96 12.81 -7.09
CA GLN A 679 -29.66 13.92 -8.00
C GLN A 679 -28.24 13.80 -8.58
N ASN A 680 -27.26 13.38 -7.77
CA ASN A 680 -25.91 13.07 -8.25
C ASN A 680 -25.90 11.92 -9.26
N LEU A 681 -26.71 10.88 -9.04
CA LEU A 681 -26.88 9.78 -10.00
C LEU A 681 -27.49 10.29 -11.32
N SER A 682 -28.52 11.13 -11.24
CA SER A 682 -29.16 11.74 -12.42
C SER A 682 -28.20 12.64 -13.19
N LYS A 683 -27.46 13.49 -12.49
CA LYS A 683 -26.43 14.35 -13.10
C LYS A 683 -25.34 13.53 -13.79
N THR A 684 -24.94 12.42 -13.18
CA THR A 684 -23.98 11.48 -13.78
C THR A 684 -24.54 10.88 -15.07
N ILE A 685 -25.84 10.53 -15.13
CA ILE A 685 -26.52 10.08 -16.35
C ILE A 685 -26.52 11.16 -17.42
N ASP A 686 -26.83 12.40 -17.06
CA ASP A 686 -26.86 13.53 -18.00
C ASP A 686 -25.46 13.86 -18.54
N ASP A 687 -24.44 13.90 -17.68
CA ASP A 687 -23.03 14.10 -18.05
C ASP A 687 -22.57 13.02 -19.06
N PHE A 688 -23.03 11.77 -18.89
CA PHE A 688 -22.77 10.69 -19.84
C PHE A 688 -23.58 10.82 -21.13
N ARG A 689 -24.86 11.19 -21.07
CA ARG A 689 -25.70 11.37 -22.27
C ARG A 689 -25.15 12.48 -23.17
N GLN A 690 -24.70 13.58 -22.58
CA GLN A 690 -24.14 14.74 -23.30
C GLN A 690 -22.79 14.43 -23.99
N PHE A 691 -22.10 13.38 -23.55
CA PHE A 691 -20.87 12.90 -24.19
C PHE A 691 -21.14 12.22 -25.55
N TYR A 692 -22.35 11.70 -25.78
CA TYR A 692 -22.68 10.90 -26.96
C TYR A 692 -23.57 11.61 -27.99
N GLU A 693 -23.84 12.91 -27.86
CA GLU A 693 -24.64 13.63 -28.85
C GLU A 693 -23.95 13.64 -30.24
N PRO A 694 -24.56 13.01 -31.26
CA PRO A 694 -23.87 12.67 -32.50
C PRO A 694 -23.67 13.84 -33.47
N ASN A 695 -24.19 15.04 -33.17
CA ASN A 695 -24.18 16.21 -34.07
C ASN A 695 -23.96 17.52 -33.30
N LYS A 696 -22.76 17.73 -32.75
CA LYS A 696 -22.39 19.02 -32.16
C LYS A 696 -21.91 19.98 -33.24
N LYS A 697 -22.65 21.07 -33.45
CA LYS A 697 -22.31 22.10 -34.44
C LYS A 697 -21.25 23.03 -33.85
N ILE A 698 -20.16 23.24 -34.59
CA ILE A 698 -19.21 24.31 -34.31
C ILE A 698 -19.94 25.64 -34.53
N VAL A 699 -19.93 26.50 -33.52
CA VAL A 699 -20.59 27.81 -33.54
C VAL A 699 -19.58 28.91 -33.22
N LYS A 700 -19.82 30.11 -33.75
CA LYS A 700 -19.08 31.33 -33.36
C LYS A 700 -19.82 32.01 -32.22
N PHE A 701 -19.11 32.29 -31.13
CA PHE A 701 -19.67 32.96 -29.95
C PHE A 701 -18.64 33.91 -29.32
N LYS A 702 -19.12 34.91 -28.58
CA LYS A 702 -18.23 35.89 -27.93
C LYS A 702 -17.65 35.37 -26.63
N ALA A 703 -16.38 35.69 -26.38
CA ALA A 703 -15.68 35.38 -25.13
C ALA A 703 -16.37 36.00 -23.88
N LYS A 704 -16.97 37.20 -24.02
CA LYS A 704 -17.74 37.83 -22.95
C LYS A 704 -18.99 37.03 -22.57
N ASP A 705 -19.71 36.50 -23.57
CA ASP A 705 -20.91 35.70 -23.33
C ASP A 705 -20.55 34.38 -22.65
N LEU A 706 -19.43 33.76 -23.05
CA LEU A 706 -18.86 32.59 -22.38
C LEU A 706 -18.58 32.88 -20.90
N TYR A 707 -17.90 33.99 -20.61
CA TYR A 707 -17.59 34.40 -19.23
C TYR A 707 -18.85 34.63 -18.38
N LEU A 708 -19.86 35.31 -18.92
CA LEU A 708 -21.13 35.54 -18.23
C LEU A 708 -21.88 34.23 -17.97
N LYS A 709 -21.92 33.31 -18.94
CA LYS A 709 -22.49 31.96 -18.76
C LYS A 709 -21.77 31.21 -17.65
N ILE A 710 -20.44 31.27 -17.58
CA ILE A 710 -19.65 30.62 -16.52
C ILE A 710 -20.00 31.22 -15.15
N LEU A 711 -20.03 32.55 -15.02
CA LEU A 711 -20.39 33.21 -13.77
C LEU A 711 -21.78 32.79 -13.29
N ASN A 712 -22.78 32.76 -14.17
CA ASN A 712 -24.14 32.35 -13.82
C ASN A 712 -24.20 30.90 -13.29
N ASN A 713 -23.37 30.00 -13.82
CA ASN A 713 -23.31 28.61 -13.36
C ASN A 713 -22.66 28.44 -11.97
N VAL A 714 -21.83 29.38 -11.54
CA VAL A 714 -21.04 29.26 -10.30
C VAL A 714 -21.45 30.22 -9.19
N ASN A 715 -22.16 31.32 -9.52
CA ASN A 715 -22.35 32.48 -8.66
C ASN A 715 -22.85 32.14 -7.25
N THR A 716 -23.90 31.32 -7.13
CA THR A 716 -24.52 31.00 -5.83
C THR A 716 -23.59 30.18 -4.94
N SER A 717 -22.90 29.18 -5.51
CA SER A 717 -22.04 28.29 -4.73
C SER A 717 -20.70 28.94 -4.33
N TYR A 718 -20.17 29.85 -5.14
CA TYR A 718 -18.88 30.50 -4.88
C TYR A 718 -19.03 31.70 -3.94
N THR A 719 -20.13 32.45 -4.06
CA THR A 719 -20.44 33.57 -3.15
C THR A 719 -20.69 33.08 -1.73
N SER A 720 -21.37 31.94 -1.55
CA SER A 720 -21.58 31.33 -0.22
C SER A 720 -20.30 30.88 0.50
N LEU A 721 -19.17 30.80 -0.23
CA LEU A 721 -17.88 30.32 0.27
C LEU A 721 -16.81 31.43 0.31
N ASP A 722 -17.20 32.69 0.07
CA ASP A 722 -16.33 33.87 -0.07
C ASP A 722 -15.24 33.73 -1.13
N ILE A 723 -15.53 33.04 -2.23
CA ILE A 723 -14.60 32.89 -3.37
C ILE A 723 -14.90 33.98 -4.41
N LYS A 724 -13.92 34.86 -4.67
CA LYS A 724 -14.04 35.90 -5.70
C LYS A 724 -13.45 35.44 -7.01
N ILE A 725 -14.23 35.57 -8.09
CA ILE A 725 -13.78 35.34 -9.47
C ILE A 725 -13.50 36.68 -10.14
N ILE A 726 -12.29 36.85 -10.67
CA ILE A 726 -11.84 38.09 -11.31
C ILE A 726 -11.54 37.80 -12.77
N GLY A 727 -12.26 38.46 -13.68
CA GLY A 727 -12.12 38.27 -15.12
C GLY A 727 -11.37 39.42 -15.81
N ASP A 728 -10.42 39.09 -16.68
CA ASP A 728 -9.83 40.00 -17.67
C ASP A 728 -10.09 39.42 -19.07
N ILE A 729 -11.21 39.83 -19.67
CA ILE A 729 -11.80 39.21 -20.87
C ILE A 729 -11.75 40.18 -22.04
N GLU A 730 -10.97 39.83 -23.06
CA GLU A 730 -10.94 40.54 -24.33
C GLU A 730 -12.21 40.25 -25.15
N ASP A 731 -12.74 41.26 -25.85
CA ASP A 731 -13.96 41.11 -26.67
C ASP A 731 -13.62 40.45 -28.01
N ILE A 732 -13.58 39.11 -28.03
CA ILE A 732 -13.17 38.30 -29.19
C ILE A 732 -14.18 37.20 -29.50
N ASP A 733 -14.28 36.84 -30.78
CA ASP A 733 -15.05 35.67 -31.23
C ASP A 733 -14.23 34.39 -31.10
N ILE A 734 -14.86 33.35 -30.56
CA ILE A 734 -14.33 31.99 -30.43
C ILE A 734 -15.15 31.09 -31.34
N GLU A 735 -14.48 30.32 -32.18
CA GLU A 735 -15.10 29.30 -33.03
C GLU A 735 -14.88 27.93 -32.39
N GLY A 736 -15.95 27.27 -31.96
CA GLY A 736 -15.85 26.02 -31.25
C GLY A 736 -17.17 25.50 -30.70
N LEU A 737 -17.08 24.55 -29.78
CA LEU A 737 -18.22 23.96 -29.08
C LEU A 737 -18.43 24.71 -27.76
N ASP A 738 -19.35 25.67 -27.76
CA ASP A 738 -19.60 26.60 -26.64
C ASP A 738 -19.85 25.86 -25.32
N SER A 739 -20.69 24.83 -25.37
CA SER A 739 -21.12 24.04 -24.22
C SER A 739 -20.00 23.16 -23.66
N GLU A 740 -19.13 22.63 -24.54
CA GLU A 740 -17.98 21.83 -24.10
C GLU A 740 -16.88 22.72 -23.48
N LEU A 741 -16.71 23.94 -23.99
CA LEU A 741 -15.75 24.88 -23.44
C LEU A 741 -16.19 25.37 -22.05
N ILE A 742 -17.50 25.57 -21.84
CA ILE A 742 -18.07 25.82 -20.51
C ILE A 742 -17.74 24.65 -19.58
N GLN A 743 -17.96 23.41 -20.01
CA GLN A 743 -17.68 22.22 -19.19
C GLN A 743 -16.19 22.12 -18.81
N VAL A 744 -15.29 22.36 -19.77
CA VAL A 744 -13.84 22.42 -19.53
C VAL A 744 -13.51 23.42 -18.44
N ILE A 745 -14.06 24.63 -18.52
CA ILE A 745 -13.77 25.70 -17.56
C ILE A 745 -14.37 25.37 -16.19
N LEU A 746 -15.61 24.88 -16.13
CA LEU A 746 -16.26 24.46 -14.87
C LEU A 746 -15.49 23.33 -14.16
N ASN A 747 -14.92 22.38 -14.90
CA ASN A 747 -14.07 21.32 -14.31
C ASN A 747 -12.83 21.90 -13.62
N ILE A 748 -12.17 22.89 -14.24
CA ILE A 748 -11.00 23.55 -13.67
C ILE A 748 -11.41 24.39 -12.45
N LEU A 749 -12.51 25.15 -12.56
CA LEU A 749 -13.02 25.99 -11.47
C LEU A 749 -13.44 25.18 -10.25
N ASN A 750 -14.06 24.02 -10.42
CA ASN A 750 -14.45 23.15 -9.30
C ASN A 750 -13.21 22.59 -8.57
N ASN A 751 -12.16 22.21 -9.31
CA ASN A 751 -10.91 21.79 -8.69
C ASN A 751 -10.22 22.93 -7.93
N ALA A 752 -10.25 24.15 -8.46
CA ALA A 752 -9.74 25.33 -7.76
C ALA A 752 -10.55 25.62 -6.49
N LYS A 753 -11.89 25.56 -6.55
CA LYS A 753 -12.78 25.71 -5.39
C LYS A 753 -12.43 24.72 -4.29
N ASP A 754 -12.33 23.43 -4.62
CA ASP A 754 -12.05 22.40 -3.62
C ASP A 754 -10.67 22.59 -2.97
N ALA A 755 -9.66 22.99 -3.76
CA ALA A 755 -8.34 23.31 -3.24
C ALA A 755 -8.36 24.53 -2.30
N LEU A 756 -9.15 25.56 -2.61
CA LEU A 756 -9.33 26.74 -1.75
C LEU A 756 -10.06 26.42 -0.44
N ILE A 757 -11.00 25.47 -0.44
CA ILE A 757 -11.69 25.02 0.78
C ILE A 757 -10.76 24.19 1.67
N MET A 758 -9.94 23.32 1.08
CA MET A 758 -9.01 22.46 1.84
C MET A 758 -7.82 23.22 2.44
N ASN A 759 -7.54 24.43 1.95
CA ASN A 759 -6.45 25.25 2.44
C ASN A 759 -6.89 26.02 3.71
N ASN A 760 -6.51 25.51 4.88
CA ASN A 760 -6.84 26.09 6.21
C ASN A 760 -6.17 27.44 6.52
N LYS A 761 -5.56 28.11 5.54
CA LYS A 761 -4.96 29.44 5.71
C LYS A 761 -6.05 30.50 5.62
N ASN A 762 -6.08 31.43 6.58
CA ASN A 762 -7.05 32.53 6.62
C ASN A 762 -6.67 33.64 5.61
N ILE A 763 -6.62 33.29 4.33
CA ILE A 763 -6.29 34.18 3.21
C ILE A 763 -7.52 34.37 2.31
N GLU A 764 -7.56 35.50 1.60
CA GLU A 764 -8.64 35.77 0.63
C GLU A 764 -8.65 34.70 -0.48
N LYS A 765 -9.81 34.15 -0.82
CA LYS A 765 -9.94 33.08 -1.82
C LYS A 765 -10.19 33.67 -3.21
N LEU A 766 -9.22 33.54 -4.10
CA LEU A 766 -9.21 34.24 -5.39
C LEU A 766 -9.04 33.25 -6.54
N ILE A 767 -9.88 33.39 -7.57
CA ILE A 767 -9.71 32.73 -8.86
C ILE A 767 -9.73 33.79 -9.96
N PHE A 768 -8.83 33.68 -10.92
CA PHE A 768 -8.74 34.61 -12.03
C PHE A 768 -8.93 33.88 -13.36
N ILE A 769 -9.66 34.51 -14.27
CA ILE A 769 -9.93 34.01 -15.62
C ILE A 769 -9.52 35.08 -16.63
N ASP A 770 -8.47 34.82 -17.39
CA ASP A 770 -7.96 35.72 -18.43
C ASP A 770 -8.24 35.10 -19.81
N ILE A 771 -9.00 35.78 -20.68
CA ILE A 771 -9.22 35.35 -22.07
C ILE A 771 -8.66 36.41 -23.01
N LYS A 772 -7.63 36.05 -23.78
CA LYS A 772 -6.91 36.99 -24.66
C LYS A 772 -6.59 36.37 -26.02
N LYS A 773 -6.64 37.17 -27.08
CA LYS A 773 -6.20 36.76 -28.41
C LYS A 773 -4.74 37.18 -28.61
N LYS A 774 -3.90 36.25 -29.08
CA LYS A 774 -2.54 36.58 -29.53
C LYS A 774 -2.30 35.94 -30.89
N ARG A 775 -2.17 36.78 -31.92
CA ARG A 775 -2.15 36.36 -33.34
C ARG A 775 -3.48 35.66 -33.69
N GLU A 776 -3.42 34.51 -34.37
CA GLU A 776 -4.57 33.68 -34.77
C GLU A 776 -5.03 32.68 -33.69
N LYS A 777 -4.58 32.81 -32.44
CA LYS A 777 -4.91 31.85 -31.38
C LYS A 777 -5.52 32.51 -30.16
N VAL A 778 -6.49 31.84 -29.55
CA VAL A 778 -7.17 32.27 -28.33
C VAL A 778 -6.52 31.57 -27.14
N PHE A 779 -6.14 32.36 -26.13
CA PHE A 779 -5.55 31.87 -24.90
C PHE A 779 -6.49 32.11 -23.73
N ILE A 780 -6.88 31.03 -23.06
CA ILE A 780 -7.67 31.06 -21.83
C ILE A 780 -6.76 30.63 -20.69
N THR A 781 -6.55 31.51 -19.71
CA THR A 781 -5.71 31.25 -18.54
C THR A 781 -6.55 31.30 -17.28
N ILE A 782 -6.52 30.23 -16.49
CA ILE A 782 -7.23 30.14 -15.21
C ILE A 782 -6.18 29.94 -14.12
N LYS A 783 -6.18 30.81 -13.11
CA LYS A 783 -5.22 30.75 -11.99
C LYS A 783 -5.93 30.89 -10.64
N ASP A 784 -5.54 30.08 -9.66
CA ASP A 784 -6.01 30.14 -8.28
C ASP A 784 -4.90 30.58 -7.31
N ASN A 785 -5.23 30.82 -6.04
CA ASN A 785 -4.27 31.03 -4.95
C ASN A 785 -4.31 29.92 -3.89
N ALA A 786 -4.59 28.68 -4.29
CA ALA A 786 -4.79 27.54 -3.40
C ALA A 786 -3.50 26.80 -2.99
N GLY A 787 -2.32 27.35 -3.26
CA GLY A 787 -1.02 26.74 -2.91
C GLY A 787 -0.44 25.80 -3.96
N GLY A 788 -1.12 25.59 -5.08
CA GLY A 788 -0.62 24.85 -6.24
C GLY A 788 -0.76 23.32 -6.14
N ILE A 789 -0.33 22.63 -7.20
CA ILE A 789 -0.37 21.17 -7.35
C ILE A 789 1.00 20.60 -6.99
N LYS A 790 1.11 19.56 -6.16
CA LYS A 790 2.43 18.98 -5.82
C LYS A 790 3.19 18.54 -7.09
N ASP A 791 4.48 18.81 -7.17
CA ASP A 791 5.28 18.56 -8.38
C ASP A 791 5.28 17.07 -8.80
N GLU A 792 5.16 16.16 -7.84
CA GLU A 792 5.11 14.70 -8.08
C GLU A 792 3.87 14.25 -8.88
N ILE A 793 2.81 15.05 -8.89
CA ILE A 793 1.52 14.69 -9.49
C ILE A 793 1.13 15.60 -10.66
N ILE A 794 1.85 16.70 -10.89
CA ILE A 794 1.46 17.71 -11.88
C ILE A 794 1.43 17.16 -13.31
N GLU A 795 2.33 16.23 -13.65
CA GLU A 795 2.34 15.56 -14.96
C GLU A 795 1.23 14.50 -15.09
N ARG A 796 0.70 14.04 -13.95
CA ARG A 796 -0.29 12.96 -13.87
C ARG A 796 -1.73 13.46 -13.76
N VAL A 797 -1.96 14.77 -13.56
CA VAL A 797 -3.33 15.30 -13.37
C VAL A 797 -4.26 15.11 -14.57
N PHE A 798 -3.70 14.85 -15.74
CA PHE A 798 -4.46 14.54 -16.96
C PHE A 798 -4.48 13.03 -17.27
N GLU A 799 -3.94 12.15 -16.42
CA GLU A 799 -4.10 10.70 -16.55
C GLU A 799 -5.56 10.30 -16.25
N PRO A 800 -6.13 9.35 -17.01
CA PRO A 800 -7.47 8.85 -16.72
C PRO A 800 -7.50 8.20 -15.33
N TYR A 801 -8.58 8.45 -14.58
CA TYR A 801 -8.83 7.95 -13.21
C TYR A 801 -7.84 8.44 -12.16
N PHE A 802 -6.96 9.37 -12.49
CA PHE A 802 -6.06 9.97 -11.53
C PHE A 802 -6.79 11.01 -10.69
N THR A 803 -6.85 10.79 -9.38
CA THR A 803 -7.41 11.75 -8.43
C THR A 803 -6.60 11.77 -7.14
N THR A 804 -6.48 12.94 -6.54
CA THR A 804 -5.94 13.15 -5.20
C THR A 804 -7.02 13.19 -4.13
N LYS A 805 -8.29 13.14 -4.53
CA LYS A 805 -9.46 13.14 -3.63
C LYS A 805 -9.73 11.69 -3.18
N HIS A 806 -10.38 11.51 -2.03
CA HIS A 806 -10.79 10.18 -1.55
C HIS A 806 -11.66 9.49 -2.63
N LYS A 807 -11.62 8.16 -2.74
CA LYS A 807 -12.31 7.37 -3.80
C LYS A 807 -13.82 7.65 -3.96
N PHE A 808 -14.46 8.31 -2.99
CA PHE A 808 -15.88 8.69 -2.99
C PHE A 808 -16.15 10.15 -3.43
N GLN A 809 -15.12 10.99 -3.60
CA GLN A 809 -15.26 12.44 -3.88
C GLN A 809 -14.69 12.87 -5.24
N GLY A 810 -13.88 12.03 -5.90
CA GLY A 810 -13.30 12.35 -7.19
C GLY A 810 -13.28 11.15 -8.12
N THR A 811 -13.86 11.29 -9.30
CA THR A 811 -13.87 10.23 -10.32
C THR A 811 -12.52 10.10 -11.04
N GLY A 812 -11.67 11.11 -10.96
CA GLY A 812 -10.40 11.19 -11.71
C GLY A 812 -10.59 11.32 -13.23
N ILE A 813 -11.83 11.57 -13.67
CA ILE A 813 -12.19 11.67 -15.09
C ILE A 813 -12.18 13.13 -15.56
N GLY A 814 -12.52 14.10 -14.70
CA GLY A 814 -12.76 15.50 -15.10
C GLY A 814 -11.61 16.17 -15.86
N LEU A 815 -10.38 16.15 -15.33
CA LEU A 815 -9.23 16.78 -16.00
C LEU A 815 -8.76 16.00 -17.23
N TYR A 816 -8.82 14.66 -17.19
CA TYR A 816 -8.59 13.83 -18.37
C TYR A 816 -9.55 14.20 -19.50
N MET A 817 -10.85 14.29 -19.22
CA MET A 817 -11.87 14.71 -20.17
C MET A 817 -11.65 16.13 -20.69
N THR A 818 -11.24 17.04 -19.80
CA THR A 818 -10.86 18.39 -20.21
C THR A 818 -9.75 18.37 -21.26
N ARG A 819 -8.72 17.51 -21.10
CA ARG A 819 -7.66 17.37 -22.11
C ARG A 819 -8.17 16.73 -23.40
N GLU A 820 -9.02 15.71 -23.31
CA GLU A 820 -9.58 15.05 -24.49
C GLU A 820 -10.47 15.98 -25.31
N ILE A 821 -11.36 16.76 -24.68
CA ILE A 821 -12.21 17.77 -25.34
C ILE A 821 -11.34 18.80 -26.06
N ILE A 822 -10.37 19.38 -25.36
CA ILE A 822 -9.49 20.40 -25.94
C ILE A 822 -8.67 19.83 -27.10
N ALA A 823 -8.07 18.65 -26.95
CA ALA A 823 -7.19 18.07 -27.96
C ALA A 823 -7.94 17.49 -29.17
N LYS A 824 -9.05 16.78 -28.95
CA LYS A 824 -9.75 16.01 -29.99
C LYS A 824 -10.94 16.74 -30.61
N HIS A 825 -11.64 17.58 -29.86
CA HIS A 825 -12.84 18.26 -30.36
C HIS A 825 -12.57 19.70 -30.80
N MET A 826 -11.51 20.32 -30.28
CA MET A 826 -11.18 21.72 -30.56
C MET A 826 -9.79 21.92 -31.17
N ASN A 827 -9.03 20.85 -31.44
CA ASN A 827 -7.65 20.88 -31.96
C ASN A 827 -6.71 21.82 -31.16
N GLY A 828 -6.98 21.97 -29.86
CA GLY A 828 -6.27 22.84 -28.95
C GLY A 828 -5.28 22.12 -28.06
N GLU A 829 -4.65 22.86 -27.16
CA GLU A 829 -3.66 22.36 -26.20
C GLU A 829 -3.95 22.92 -24.80
N ILE A 830 -3.92 22.05 -23.78
CA ILE A 830 -4.02 22.44 -22.38
C ILE A 830 -2.76 22.07 -21.61
N THR A 831 -2.27 22.99 -20.78
CA THR A 831 -1.11 22.81 -19.90
C THR A 831 -1.40 23.33 -18.50
N VAL A 832 -0.68 22.81 -17.51
CA VAL A 832 -0.78 23.23 -16.11
C VAL A 832 0.62 23.44 -15.51
N LYS A 833 0.76 24.45 -14.66
CA LYS A 833 1.98 24.70 -13.88
C LYS A 833 1.68 25.47 -12.60
N ASN A 834 2.52 25.34 -11.59
CA ASN A 834 2.47 26.23 -10.42
C ASN A 834 3.12 27.58 -10.75
N LYS A 835 2.58 28.66 -10.19
CA LYS A 835 3.19 29.99 -10.33
C LYS A 835 2.98 30.83 -9.09
N GLU A 836 4.02 31.56 -8.70
CA GLU A 836 3.93 32.67 -7.76
C GLU A 836 3.61 33.97 -8.50
N TYR A 837 2.65 34.74 -7.99
CA TYR A 837 2.24 36.01 -8.57
C TYR A 837 1.77 37.00 -7.49
N LYS A 838 1.87 38.30 -7.78
CA LYS A 838 1.45 39.37 -6.88
C LYS A 838 0.08 39.92 -7.27
N TYR A 839 -0.79 40.14 -6.28
CA TYR A 839 -2.07 40.82 -6.45
C TYR A 839 -2.37 41.66 -5.19
N ASN A 840 -2.75 42.94 -5.37
CA ASN A 840 -2.96 43.91 -4.28
C ASN A 840 -1.84 43.89 -3.21
N GLN A 841 -0.58 43.98 -3.65
CA GLN A 841 0.63 43.99 -2.81
C GLN A 841 0.94 42.68 -2.04
N ASN A 842 0.09 41.67 -2.10
CA ASN A 842 0.32 40.34 -1.52
C ASN A 842 0.84 39.34 -2.55
N SER A 843 1.71 38.41 -2.11
CA SER A 843 2.23 37.32 -2.92
C SER A 843 1.39 36.06 -2.74
N TYR A 844 0.93 35.49 -3.84
CA TYR A 844 0.12 34.28 -3.88
C TYR A 844 0.81 33.18 -4.69
N THR A 845 0.56 31.93 -4.30
CA THR A 845 1.03 30.73 -5.01
C THR A 845 -0.18 29.88 -5.38
N GLY A 846 -0.27 29.43 -6.63
CA GLY A 846 -1.35 28.53 -7.04
C GLY A 846 -1.14 27.88 -8.39
N ALA A 847 -2.13 27.10 -8.83
CA ALA A 847 -2.08 26.39 -10.10
C ALA A 847 -2.52 27.33 -11.23
N VAL A 848 -1.85 27.21 -12.39
CA VAL A 848 -2.15 27.99 -13.59
C VAL A 848 -2.42 27.03 -14.73
N PHE A 849 -3.68 26.93 -15.13
CA PHE A 849 -4.11 26.23 -16.33
C PHE A 849 -4.09 27.18 -17.52
N LYS A 850 -3.51 26.73 -18.63
CA LYS A 850 -3.45 27.49 -19.88
C LYS A 850 -3.98 26.64 -21.02
N ILE A 851 -5.07 27.10 -21.62
CA ILE A 851 -5.71 26.52 -22.80
C ILE A 851 -5.36 27.40 -24.01
N LYS A 852 -5.03 26.75 -25.11
CA LYS A 852 -4.73 27.36 -26.40
C LYS A 852 -5.67 26.74 -27.43
N LEU A 853 -6.55 27.57 -27.98
CA LEU A 853 -7.44 27.24 -29.09
C LEU A 853 -6.86 27.85 -30.37
#